data_AF-A0A7Y7SUA9-F1
#
_entry.id   AF-A0A7Y7SUA9-F1
#
_cell.length_a   1.000
_cell.length_b   1.000
_cell.length_c   1.000
_cell.angle_alpha   90.00
_cell.angle_beta   90.00
_cell.angle_gamma   90.00
#
_symmetry.space_group_name_H-M   'P 1'
#
loop_
_entity.id
_entity.type
_entity.pdbx_description
1 polymer ?
#
loop_
_entity_poly.entity_id
_entity_poly.type
_entity_poly.pdbx_seq_one_letter_code
_entity_poly.pdbx_strand_id
1 'polypeptide(L)'
;MIISPPILKAKSATETDAAWISRVMASDVHRSFPVSAAGSWHGGIHIKHTDNSSSPEKVRAIADGKVVSFRTPANDEAKCAEPLNLNGATDNGYVLLKHETEIGSGENGKVVFYSLYMHLKSLNAAIKSDALIYRKDALGTAGMVDGENAFHFQIFCDDDNIEKLTGRKTQKLDITRDGRTDAVYGDIHFVLPVGTKFYNKTPENNSTATEGLSELHTSTVPLYASMTLAKGSCTVVTRQEDENVEGRFFTVGEALIDVDEKEYEYNLYKTAKSRYKNCPSAGYELLRFGRVINVDHEKLVPEDAPLWLTINYSGGQGVVNLATDEIKKFSDADFPHWTGWQMVDDDKDTSSQCNSGVVKKNQDDGLYDEIKDKLICHFPFEWDEITIETRYSWLKNNDKDHLAMKDEEYEKFKSHVKKLCFNIGGLPSGRLWSFNGECFIRNFKQCSWLSHNELSSLLPRKYYEGYPGNPIVVTIPWETSFGRWTKYYEDFNYICNKYGMDSSNRKAAFLGQIYIETGMLRTMTEGGKGKKNSKGKYVSPAAEYYQPFYGRGFMQLTWPKNYSDYRKFRTTEFLPDVASDYSYEDSRISRASSHYWADPRRKSKDKKTGKTVVTIDDDLLSLWYPFYDPNEISDNSFSAVDSAGFYWISKHHSKSININRVSDKGLNSENIGRCSVLVNGGDYGYFERQAYTRFCYYYLNDEIRDVYIERLSISKGRNSIDVTIDYTKQREV
;
A
#
# COMPACT_ATOMS: atom_id res chain seq x y z
N MET A 1 2.32 -4.41 -1.06
CA MET A 1 2.16 -5.37 -2.15
C MET A 1 1.11 -4.86 -3.11
N ILE A 2 1.29 -5.04 -4.42
CA ILE A 2 0.22 -4.74 -5.38
C ILE A 2 -0.64 -5.97 -5.67
N ILE A 3 -1.94 -5.90 -5.36
CA ILE A 3 -2.84 -7.06 -5.47
C ILE A 3 -4.22 -6.70 -6.07
N SER A 4 -4.81 -7.66 -6.78
CA SER A 4 -6.11 -7.58 -7.47
C SER A 4 -7.04 -8.74 -7.15
N PRO A 5 -8.36 -8.53 -7.24
CA PRO A 5 -9.30 -9.63 -7.44
C PRO A 5 -8.98 -10.49 -8.68
N PRO A 6 -9.28 -11.79 -8.65
CA PRO A 6 -9.07 -12.70 -9.77
C PRO A 6 -10.00 -12.41 -10.97
N ILE A 7 -11.10 -11.69 -10.73
CA ILE A 7 -11.99 -11.13 -11.74
C ILE A 7 -11.87 -9.60 -11.72
N LEU A 8 -11.67 -9.00 -12.88
CA LEU A 8 -11.55 -7.54 -13.01
C LEU A 8 -12.69 -6.98 -13.87
N LYS A 9 -13.54 -6.16 -13.23
CA LYS A 9 -14.65 -5.43 -13.86
C LYS A 9 -14.48 -3.94 -13.61
N ALA A 10 -15.11 -3.12 -14.45
CA ALA A 10 -15.13 -1.68 -14.24
C ALA A 10 -15.66 -1.35 -12.83
N LYS A 11 -14.95 -0.44 -12.16
CA LYS A 11 -15.32 0.13 -10.86
C LYS A 11 -16.05 1.44 -11.11
N SER A 12 -17.18 1.66 -10.46
CA SER A 12 -17.88 2.95 -10.59
C SER A 12 -17.16 4.03 -9.76
N ALA A 13 -17.29 5.31 -10.15
CA ALA A 13 -16.59 6.41 -9.49
C ALA A 13 -17.02 6.62 -8.03
N THR A 14 -18.24 6.19 -7.65
CA THR A 14 -18.82 6.32 -6.30
C THR A 14 -18.68 5.06 -5.46
N GLU A 15 -18.18 3.96 -6.04
CA GLU A 15 -18.01 2.69 -5.36
C GLU A 15 -16.71 2.66 -4.56
N THR A 16 -16.77 2.22 -3.31
CA THR A 16 -15.56 2.02 -2.49
C THR A 16 -14.78 0.79 -2.98
N ASP A 17 -13.48 0.70 -2.67
CA ASP A 17 -12.71 -0.51 -3.02
C ASP A 17 -13.29 -1.76 -2.37
N ALA A 18 -13.71 -1.69 -1.11
CA ALA A 18 -14.34 -2.81 -0.42
C ALA A 18 -15.61 -3.29 -1.14
N ALA A 19 -16.53 -2.38 -1.47
CA ALA A 19 -17.76 -2.73 -2.18
C ALA A 19 -17.49 -3.31 -3.57
N TRP A 20 -16.52 -2.73 -4.29
CA TRP A 20 -16.10 -3.23 -5.60
C TRP A 20 -15.54 -4.66 -5.52
N ILE A 21 -14.68 -4.93 -4.53
CA ILE A 21 -14.08 -6.26 -4.33
C ILE A 21 -15.16 -7.29 -4.02
N SER A 22 -16.05 -7.03 -3.06
CA SER A 22 -17.14 -7.96 -2.71
C SER A 22 -18.07 -8.22 -3.91
N ARG A 23 -18.27 -7.22 -4.79
CA ARG A 23 -19.06 -7.39 -6.01
C ARG A 23 -18.37 -8.29 -7.06
N VAL A 24 -17.06 -8.16 -7.26
CA VAL A 24 -16.33 -8.95 -8.26
C VAL A 24 -15.88 -10.32 -7.74
N MET A 25 -15.93 -10.53 -6.43
CA MET A 25 -15.60 -11.79 -5.75
C MET A 25 -16.82 -12.42 -5.07
N ALA A 26 -18.03 -12.12 -5.54
CA ALA A 26 -19.27 -12.63 -4.97
C ALA A 26 -19.22 -14.16 -4.81
N SER A 27 -19.18 -14.63 -3.56
CA SER A 27 -18.98 -16.02 -3.22
C SER A 27 -20.29 -16.80 -3.16
N ASP A 28 -20.21 -18.12 -3.37
CA ASP A 28 -21.30 -19.03 -3.08
C ASP A 28 -21.42 -19.32 -1.59
N VAL A 29 -22.50 -18.86 -0.97
CA VAL A 29 -22.77 -19.02 0.47
C VAL A 29 -22.84 -20.49 0.90
N HIS A 30 -23.18 -21.40 -0.01
CA HIS A 30 -23.25 -22.83 0.27
C HIS A 30 -21.88 -23.54 0.23
N ARG A 31 -20.84 -22.87 -0.28
CA ARG A 31 -19.46 -23.37 -0.38
C ARG A 31 -18.50 -22.36 0.24
N SER A 32 -18.80 -22.03 1.49
CA SER A 32 -18.13 -20.96 2.21
C SER A 32 -16.84 -21.44 2.87
N PHE A 33 -15.89 -20.51 2.97
CA PHE A 33 -14.77 -20.58 3.88
C PHE A 33 -15.22 -20.27 5.33
N PRO A 34 -14.55 -20.80 6.37
CA PRO A 34 -13.59 -21.90 6.34
C PRO A 34 -14.23 -23.28 6.51
N VAL A 35 -15.53 -23.36 6.80
CA VAL A 35 -16.25 -24.63 7.03
C VAL A 35 -17.44 -24.74 6.08
N SER A 36 -17.53 -25.87 5.39
CA SER A 36 -18.64 -26.21 4.51
C SER A 36 -19.92 -26.49 5.29
N ALA A 37 -21.06 -26.53 4.60
CA ALA A 37 -22.34 -26.89 5.22
C ALA A 37 -22.36 -28.29 5.85
N ALA A 38 -21.43 -29.17 5.45
CA ALA A 38 -21.28 -30.53 5.99
C ALA A 38 -20.26 -30.62 7.15
N GLY A 39 -19.76 -29.49 7.66
CA GLY A 39 -18.81 -29.46 8.78
C GLY A 39 -17.37 -29.80 8.40
N SER A 40 -17.02 -29.80 7.11
CA SER A 40 -15.64 -30.03 6.65
C SER A 40 -14.90 -28.70 6.48
N TRP A 41 -13.61 -28.66 6.81
CA TRP A 41 -12.72 -27.58 6.40
C TRP A 41 -12.78 -27.37 4.88
N HIS A 42 -12.74 -26.11 4.47
CA HIS A 42 -12.72 -25.70 3.07
C HIS A 42 -11.70 -24.57 2.86
N GLY A 43 -10.78 -24.80 1.93
CA GLY A 43 -9.59 -23.98 1.68
C GLY A 43 -9.84 -22.56 1.17
N GLY A 44 -11.00 -22.30 0.58
CA GLY A 44 -11.21 -21.08 -0.20
C GLY A 44 -12.68 -20.76 -0.42
N ILE A 45 -12.93 -20.00 -1.48
CA ILE A 45 -14.26 -19.55 -1.84
C ILE A 45 -14.58 -19.93 -3.28
N HIS A 46 -15.85 -20.19 -3.56
CA HIS A 46 -16.35 -20.36 -4.93
C HIS A 46 -16.89 -19.02 -5.44
N ILE A 47 -16.22 -18.42 -6.42
CA ILE A 47 -16.62 -17.12 -6.99
C ILE A 47 -17.57 -17.37 -8.15
N LYS A 48 -18.78 -16.82 -8.06
CA LYS A 48 -19.82 -16.94 -9.10
C LYS A 48 -19.50 -16.02 -10.28
N HIS A 49 -19.83 -16.47 -11.49
CA HIS A 49 -19.74 -15.65 -12.69
C HIS A 49 -20.99 -15.80 -13.57
N THR A 50 -21.18 -14.82 -14.45
CA THR A 50 -22.37 -14.74 -15.32
C THR A 50 -22.06 -15.09 -16.77
N ASP A 51 -20.95 -15.79 -17.01
CA ASP A 51 -20.51 -16.10 -18.36
C ASP A 51 -21.50 -16.93 -19.14
N ASN A 52 -21.56 -16.62 -20.42
CA ASN A 52 -22.01 -17.52 -21.46
C ASN A 52 -20.88 -17.73 -22.48
N SER A 53 -21.01 -18.74 -23.34
CA SER A 53 -19.94 -19.19 -24.23
C SER A 53 -19.44 -18.15 -25.24
N SER A 54 -20.15 -17.05 -25.48
CA SER A 54 -19.77 -16.02 -26.47
C SER A 54 -18.85 -14.92 -25.93
N SER A 55 -18.75 -14.74 -24.61
CA SER A 55 -17.84 -13.77 -23.99
C SER A 55 -17.35 -14.26 -22.62
N PRO A 56 -16.36 -15.18 -22.58
CA PRO A 56 -15.90 -15.75 -21.33
C PRO A 56 -15.12 -14.74 -20.47
N GLU A 57 -15.47 -14.66 -19.20
CA GLU A 57 -14.80 -13.99 -18.10
C GLU A 57 -13.44 -14.64 -17.86
N LYS A 58 -12.43 -13.79 -17.95
CA LYS A 58 -11.04 -14.18 -17.76
C LYS A 58 -10.72 -14.18 -16.27
N VAL A 59 -10.27 -15.32 -15.78
CA VAL A 59 -9.65 -15.44 -14.46
C VAL A 59 -8.20 -14.98 -14.57
N ARG A 60 -7.76 -14.12 -13.64
CA ARG A 60 -6.47 -13.42 -13.72
C ARG A 60 -5.63 -13.62 -12.47
N ALA A 61 -4.31 -13.50 -12.64
CA ALA A 61 -3.37 -13.52 -11.54
C ALA A 61 -3.62 -12.31 -10.60
N ILE A 62 -3.71 -12.60 -9.30
CA ILE A 62 -3.97 -11.58 -8.26
C ILE A 62 -2.74 -10.74 -7.94
N ALA A 63 -1.54 -11.30 -8.14
CA ALA A 63 -0.24 -10.70 -7.90
C ALA A 63 0.78 -11.35 -8.86
N ASP A 64 1.97 -10.77 -8.95
CA ASP A 64 3.08 -11.39 -9.67
C ASP A 64 3.46 -12.73 -9.01
N GLY A 65 3.72 -13.76 -9.82
CA GLY A 65 3.99 -15.09 -9.31
C GLY A 65 4.49 -16.06 -10.37
N LYS A 66 4.96 -17.21 -9.91
CA LYS A 66 5.50 -18.29 -10.73
C LYS A 66 4.52 -19.45 -10.79
N VAL A 67 4.27 -20.00 -11.97
CA VAL A 67 3.46 -21.22 -12.12
C VAL A 67 4.23 -22.40 -11.56
N VAL A 68 3.71 -22.98 -10.48
CA VAL A 68 4.33 -24.14 -9.81
C VAL A 68 3.56 -25.44 -10.01
N SER A 69 2.27 -25.36 -10.37
CA SER A 69 1.49 -26.50 -10.83
C SER A 69 0.29 -26.04 -11.67
N PHE A 70 -0.16 -26.86 -12.62
CA PHE A 70 -1.35 -26.59 -13.42
C PHE A 70 -1.89 -27.88 -14.06
N ARG A 71 -3.16 -27.85 -14.46
CA ARG A 71 -3.79 -28.92 -15.24
C ARG A 71 -4.71 -28.34 -16.30
N THR A 72 -4.53 -28.77 -17.54
CA THR A 72 -5.49 -28.50 -18.62
C THR A 72 -6.80 -29.23 -18.31
N PRO A 73 -7.97 -28.56 -18.42
CA PRO A 73 -9.26 -29.17 -18.13
C PRO A 73 -9.58 -30.33 -19.06
N ALA A 74 -10.38 -31.26 -18.53
CA ALA A 74 -11.00 -32.32 -19.32
C ALA A 74 -11.94 -31.76 -20.41
N ASN A 75 -12.23 -32.55 -21.43
CA ASN A 75 -13.19 -32.16 -22.46
C ASN A 75 -14.64 -32.17 -21.92
N ASP A 76 -15.56 -31.60 -22.69
CA ASP A 76 -16.97 -31.48 -22.29
C ASP A 76 -17.62 -32.85 -22.01
N GLU A 77 -17.25 -33.90 -22.75
CA GLU A 77 -17.77 -35.25 -22.54
C GLU A 77 -17.37 -35.79 -21.16
N ALA A 78 -16.09 -35.70 -20.80
CA ALA A 78 -15.58 -36.16 -19.51
C ALA A 78 -16.09 -35.30 -18.34
N LYS A 79 -16.23 -33.98 -18.54
CA LYS A 79 -16.81 -33.06 -17.55
C LYS A 79 -18.25 -33.43 -17.21
N CYS A 80 -19.02 -33.87 -18.22
CA CYS A 80 -20.42 -34.26 -18.08
C CYS A 80 -20.63 -35.74 -17.72
N ALA A 81 -19.55 -36.47 -17.39
CA ALA A 81 -19.58 -37.89 -17.04
C ALA A 81 -18.94 -38.17 -15.67
N GLU A 82 -19.26 -39.33 -15.07
CA GLU A 82 -18.60 -39.74 -13.84
C GLU A 82 -17.10 -39.98 -14.11
N PRO A 83 -16.21 -39.58 -13.18
CA PRO A 83 -16.51 -39.13 -11.82
C PRO A 83 -16.59 -37.60 -11.68
N LEU A 84 -16.38 -36.80 -12.74
CA LEU A 84 -16.40 -35.32 -12.61
C LEU A 84 -17.80 -34.78 -12.37
N ASN A 85 -18.83 -35.44 -12.90
CA ASN A 85 -20.21 -34.96 -12.82
C ASN A 85 -20.98 -35.41 -11.56
N LEU A 86 -20.30 -35.81 -10.47
CA LEU A 86 -20.92 -36.46 -9.29
C LEU A 86 -22.16 -35.70 -8.76
N ASN A 87 -22.06 -34.37 -8.64
CA ASN A 87 -23.16 -33.49 -8.22
C ASN A 87 -23.62 -32.56 -9.37
N GLY A 88 -23.13 -32.78 -10.60
CA GLY A 88 -23.29 -31.89 -11.75
C GLY A 88 -21.95 -31.64 -12.45
N ALA A 89 -22.00 -31.15 -13.70
CA ALA A 89 -20.80 -30.92 -14.52
C ALA A 89 -19.77 -30.02 -13.81
N THR A 90 -18.54 -30.51 -13.67
CA THR A 90 -17.46 -29.83 -12.94
C THR A 90 -16.18 -29.83 -13.76
N ASP A 91 -15.66 -28.63 -14.05
CA ASP A 91 -14.36 -28.45 -14.68
C ASP A 91 -13.24 -28.81 -13.68
N ASN A 92 -12.16 -29.43 -14.17
CA ASN A 92 -11.02 -29.79 -13.33
C ASN A 92 -9.72 -29.10 -13.73
N GLY A 93 -9.77 -28.10 -14.62
CA GLY A 93 -8.61 -27.30 -14.95
C GLY A 93 -8.20 -26.43 -13.76
N TYR A 94 -6.89 -26.26 -13.54
CA TYR A 94 -6.39 -25.39 -12.48
C TYR A 94 -5.05 -24.75 -12.80
N VAL A 95 -4.75 -23.67 -12.08
CA VAL A 95 -3.43 -23.04 -12.00
C VAL A 95 -3.10 -22.78 -10.54
N LEU A 96 -1.88 -23.13 -10.13
CA LEU A 96 -1.31 -22.80 -8.83
C LEU A 96 -0.11 -21.88 -9.04
N LEU A 97 -0.16 -20.71 -8.43
CA LEU A 97 0.91 -19.73 -8.44
C LEU A 97 1.59 -19.65 -7.08
N LYS A 98 2.93 -19.58 -7.08
CA LYS A 98 3.75 -19.16 -5.94
C LYS A 98 4.05 -17.67 -6.09
N HIS A 99 3.80 -16.90 -5.05
CA HIS A 99 4.08 -15.47 -5.00
C HIS A 99 5.24 -15.22 -4.05
N GLU A 100 6.22 -14.45 -4.50
CA GLU A 100 7.33 -13.96 -3.68
C GLU A 100 7.31 -12.44 -3.78
N THR A 101 7.03 -11.75 -2.68
CA THR A 101 6.87 -10.29 -2.68
C THR A 101 7.20 -9.70 -1.31
N GLU A 102 7.00 -8.40 -1.16
CA GLU A 102 7.29 -7.64 0.05
C GLU A 102 6.04 -6.89 0.52
N ILE A 103 5.82 -6.94 1.83
CA ILE A 103 4.77 -6.18 2.53
C ILE A 103 5.35 -5.12 3.48
N GLY A 104 6.68 -5.07 3.59
CA GLY A 104 7.43 -4.26 4.52
C GLY A 104 8.93 -4.40 4.30
N SER A 105 9.70 -3.76 5.17
CA SER A 105 11.16 -3.76 5.15
C SER A 105 11.78 -5.02 5.74
N GLY A 106 13.05 -5.28 5.40
CA GLY A 106 13.85 -6.37 5.97
C GLY A 106 13.32 -7.78 5.64
N GLU A 107 13.92 -8.79 6.27
CA GLU A 107 13.62 -10.20 5.96
C GLU A 107 12.22 -10.65 6.40
N ASN A 108 11.67 -10.02 7.44
CA ASN A 108 10.32 -10.28 7.94
C ASN A 108 9.24 -9.61 7.06
N GLY A 109 9.61 -8.64 6.23
CA GLY A 109 8.75 -8.05 5.22
C GLY A 109 8.65 -8.85 3.92
N LYS A 110 9.57 -9.80 3.69
CA LYS A 110 9.57 -10.70 2.51
C LYS A 110 8.70 -11.93 2.77
N VAL A 111 7.64 -12.06 1.98
CA VAL A 111 6.62 -13.08 2.18
C VAL A 111 6.46 -13.98 0.95
N VAL A 112 6.12 -15.23 1.22
CA VAL A 112 5.71 -16.22 0.24
C VAL A 112 4.30 -16.69 0.54
N PHE A 113 3.45 -16.69 -0.46
CA PHE A 113 2.11 -17.27 -0.38
C PHE A 113 1.73 -17.89 -1.72
N TYR A 114 0.67 -18.67 -1.72
CA TYR A 114 0.19 -19.39 -2.89
C TYR A 114 -1.23 -18.97 -3.21
N SER A 115 -1.55 -18.89 -4.50
CA SER A 115 -2.93 -18.74 -4.96
C SER A 115 -3.30 -19.86 -5.92
N LEU A 116 -4.42 -20.52 -5.63
CA LEU A 116 -4.96 -21.64 -6.38
C LEU A 116 -6.26 -21.22 -7.07
N TYR A 117 -6.31 -21.44 -8.37
CA TYR A 117 -7.45 -21.15 -9.24
C TYR A 117 -7.91 -22.46 -9.84
N MET A 118 -9.04 -22.99 -9.37
CA MET A 118 -9.59 -24.29 -9.79
C MET A 118 -10.90 -24.14 -10.52
N HIS A 119 -11.30 -25.19 -11.24
CA HIS A 119 -12.50 -25.23 -12.07
C HIS A 119 -12.44 -24.24 -13.24
N LEU A 120 -11.28 -24.17 -13.89
CA LEU A 120 -11.10 -23.40 -15.12
C LEU A 120 -11.48 -24.29 -16.33
N LYS A 121 -12.31 -23.78 -17.24
CA LYS A 121 -12.70 -24.50 -18.49
C LYS A 121 -11.69 -24.34 -19.62
N SER A 122 -10.75 -23.40 -19.49
CA SER A 122 -9.59 -23.29 -20.39
C SER A 122 -8.43 -22.59 -19.70
N LEU A 123 -7.21 -22.85 -20.17
CA LEU A 123 -6.00 -22.15 -19.73
C LEU A 123 -5.45 -21.24 -20.83
N ASN A 124 -4.80 -20.15 -20.43
CA ASN A 124 -4.04 -19.30 -21.33
C ASN A 124 -2.77 -20.04 -21.81
N ALA A 125 -2.38 -19.83 -23.07
CA ALA A 125 -1.17 -20.44 -23.64
C ALA A 125 0.14 -20.05 -22.91
N ALA A 126 0.14 -18.97 -22.15
CA ALA A 126 1.27 -18.57 -21.32
C ALA A 126 1.48 -19.48 -20.09
N ILE A 127 0.47 -20.27 -19.70
CA ILE A 127 0.55 -21.18 -18.55
C ILE A 127 1.37 -22.40 -18.93
N LYS A 128 2.55 -22.49 -18.35
CA LYS A 128 3.50 -23.61 -18.44
C LYS A 128 4.33 -23.66 -17.17
N SER A 129 4.99 -24.79 -16.94
CA SER A 129 5.85 -24.97 -15.76
C SER A 129 6.89 -23.84 -15.70
N ASP A 130 7.08 -23.30 -14.49
CA ASP A 130 8.01 -22.22 -14.17
C ASP A 130 7.75 -20.87 -14.84
N ALA A 131 6.63 -20.69 -15.55
CA ALA A 131 6.30 -19.40 -16.17
C ALA A 131 6.10 -18.30 -15.12
N LEU A 132 6.71 -17.14 -15.36
CA LEU A 132 6.41 -15.91 -14.63
C LEU A 132 5.10 -15.33 -15.17
N ILE A 133 4.13 -15.20 -14.28
CA ILE A 133 2.83 -14.60 -14.55
C ILE A 133 2.70 -13.37 -13.67
N TYR A 134 2.32 -12.26 -14.28
CA TYR A 134 2.23 -10.99 -13.58
C TYR A 134 0.79 -10.67 -13.25
N ARG A 135 0.57 -9.84 -12.23
CA ARG A 135 -0.73 -9.32 -11.83
C ARG A 135 -1.53 -8.87 -13.06
N LYS A 136 -2.82 -9.23 -13.08
CA LYS A 136 -3.79 -8.97 -14.17
C LYS A 136 -3.60 -9.81 -15.44
N ASP A 137 -2.54 -10.60 -15.59
CA ASP A 137 -2.45 -11.54 -16.71
C ASP A 137 -3.54 -12.60 -16.63
N ALA A 138 -4.11 -12.94 -17.78
CA ALA A 138 -5.16 -13.94 -17.85
C ALA A 138 -4.56 -15.35 -17.68
N LEU A 139 -5.09 -16.10 -16.72
CA LEU A 139 -4.72 -17.48 -16.44
C LEU A 139 -5.54 -18.46 -17.30
N GLY A 140 -6.78 -18.09 -17.60
CA GLY A 140 -7.75 -18.96 -18.23
C GLY A 140 -9.14 -18.32 -18.24
N THR A 141 -10.17 -19.15 -18.40
CA THR A 141 -11.56 -18.72 -18.31
C THR A 141 -12.31 -19.49 -17.23
N ALA A 142 -13.27 -18.82 -16.58
CA ALA A 142 -14.05 -19.42 -15.51
C ALA A 142 -14.91 -20.58 -16.03
N GLY A 143 -14.92 -21.70 -15.30
CA GLY A 143 -15.60 -22.94 -15.67
C GLY A 143 -16.89 -23.17 -14.89
N MET A 144 -17.12 -24.41 -14.46
CA MET A 144 -18.31 -24.80 -13.73
C MET A 144 -17.97 -25.70 -12.55
N VAL A 145 -18.80 -25.62 -11.50
CA VAL A 145 -18.78 -26.50 -10.34
C VAL A 145 -20.19 -27.00 -10.08
N ASP A 146 -20.38 -28.31 -10.10
CA ASP A 146 -21.65 -28.98 -9.85
C ASP A 146 -22.81 -28.42 -10.70
N GLY A 147 -22.52 -28.12 -11.97
CA GLY A 147 -23.49 -27.55 -12.91
C GLY A 147 -23.72 -26.05 -12.80
N GLU A 148 -23.07 -25.37 -11.85
CA GLU A 148 -23.18 -23.92 -11.66
C GLU A 148 -21.95 -23.18 -12.20
N ASN A 149 -22.15 -21.97 -12.72
CA ASN A 149 -21.07 -21.10 -13.19
C ASN A 149 -20.29 -20.51 -11.98
N ALA A 150 -19.24 -21.21 -11.59
CA ALA A 150 -18.34 -20.81 -10.53
C ALA A 150 -16.92 -21.33 -10.77
N PHE A 151 -15.96 -20.75 -10.07
CA PHE A 151 -14.61 -21.29 -9.96
C PHE A 151 -14.11 -21.19 -8.51
N HIS A 152 -13.25 -22.11 -8.09
CA HIS A 152 -12.70 -22.12 -6.73
C HIS A 152 -11.43 -21.28 -6.67
N PHE A 153 -11.35 -20.43 -5.65
CA PHE A 153 -10.21 -19.55 -5.41
C PHE A 153 -9.76 -19.66 -3.96
N GLN A 154 -8.48 -19.97 -3.78
CA GLN A 154 -7.89 -20.21 -2.47
C GLN A 154 -6.52 -19.55 -2.35
N ILE A 155 -6.25 -18.99 -1.16
CA ILE A 155 -4.96 -18.41 -0.79
C ILE A 155 -4.46 -19.13 0.46
N PHE A 156 -3.19 -19.53 0.44
CA PHE A 156 -2.58 -20.23 1.57
C PHE A 156 -1.08 -20.00 1.68
N CYS A 157 -0.51 -20.32 2.85
CA CYS A 157 0.92 -20.25 3.12
C CYS A 157 1.35 -21.32 4.16
N ASP A 158 2.65 -21.50 4.32
CA ASP A 158 3.24 -22.38 5.32
C ASP A 158 3.44 -21.68 6.68
N ASP A 159 3.92 -22.43 7.66
CA ASP A 159 4.19 -21.93 9.01
C ASP A 159 5.26 -20.84 9.06
N ASP A 160 6.23 -20.83 8.15
CA ASP A 160 7.28 -19.80 8.15
C ASP A 160 6.72 -18.46 7.67
N ASN A 161 5.81 -18.48 6.70
CA ASN A 161 5.26 -17.27 6.09
C ASN A 161 4.05 -16.70 6.82
N ILE A 162 3.29 -17.49 7.58
CA ILE A 162 2.13 -16.95 8.32
C ILE A 162 2.54 -15.90 9.35
N GLU A 163 3.67 -16.10 10.03
CA GLU A 163 4.20 -15.16 11.02
C GLU A 163 4.73 -13.91 10.34
N LYS A 164 5.36 -14.05 9.17
CA LYS A 164 5.75 -12.89 8.35
C LYS A 164 4.54 -12.12 7.81
N LEU A 165 3.45 -12.78 7.46
CA LEU A 165 2.24 -12.13 6.94
C LEU A 165 1.45 -11.41 8.05
N THR A 166 1.29 -12.04 9.20
CA THR A 166 0.36 -11.56 10.25
C THR A 166 1.03 -11.01 11.51
N GLY A 167 2.36 -11.19 11.63
CA GLY A 167 3.12 -10.86 12.84
C GLY A 167 2.92 -11.84 14.00
N ARG A 168 2.12 -12.91 13.85
CA ARG A 168 1.86 -13.88 14.92
C ARG A 168 1.45 -15.27 14.42
N LYS A 169 1.39 -16.22 15.36
CA LYS A 169 0.72 -17.53 15.19
C LYS A 169 -0.36 -17.79 16.24
N THR A 170 -0.49 -16.89 17.22
CA THR A 170 -1.45 -16.99 18.32
C THR A 170 -2.83 -16.51 17.90
N GLN A 171 -3.88 -17.09 18.50
CA GLN A 171 -5.28 -16.75 18.21
C GLN A 171 -5.53 -15.23 18.25
N LYS A 172 -5.14 -14.61 19.37
CA LYS A 172 -5.20 -13.16 19.59
C LYS A 172 -3.82 -12.53 19.48
N LEU A 173 -3.82 -11.22 19.20
CA LEU A 173 -2.62 -10.39 19.15
C LEU A 173 -2.07 -10.15 20.57
N ASP A 174 -0.75 -10.14 20.71
CA ASP A 174 -0.10 -9.77 21.98
C ASP A 174 -0.23 -8.26 22.21
N ILE A 175 -1.14 -7.87 23.11
CA ILE A 175 -1.41 -6.47 23.46
C ILE A 175 -0.52 -5.94 24.59
N THR A 176 0.49 -6.69 25.03
CA THR A 176 1.44 -6.24 26.06
C THR A 176 2.59 -5.40 25.50
N ARG A 177 2.73 -5.40 24.17
CA ARG A 177 3.76 -4.68 23.44
C ARG A 177 3.15 -3.97 22.24
N ASP A 178 3.97 -3.11 21.68
CA ASP A 178 3.71 -2.41 20.44
C ASP A 178 3.75 -3.38 19.24
N GLY A 179 2.94 -3.12 18.22
CA GLY A 179 2.92 -3.88 16.98
C GLY A 179 4.21 -3.73 16.16
N ARG A 180 4.31 -4.46 15.06
CA ARG A 180 5.53 -4.49 14.24
C ARG A 180 5.84 -3.15 13.56
N THR A 181 7.11 -2.89 13.23
CA THR A 181 7.57 -1.65 12.56
C THR A 181 8.10 -1.88 11.15
N ASP A 182 8.42 -3.12 10.83
CA ASP A 182 8.90 -3.55 9.53
C ASP A 182 7.78 -3.55 8.47
N ALA A 183 6.54 -3.87 8.84
CA ALA A 183 5.34 -3.71 8.02
C ALA A 183 4.28 -2.87 8.75
N VAL A 184 3.95 -1.69 8.20
CA VAL A 184 2.96 -0.76 8.78
C VAL A 184 2.10 -0.20 7.66
N TYR A 185 0.80 -0.47 7.66
CA TYR A 185 -0.12 0.04 6.65
C TYR A 185 -1.57 0.06 7.15
N GLY A 186 -2.46 0.69 6.38
CA GLY A 186 -3.87 0.79 6.71
C GLY A 186 -4.15 1.68 7.91
N ASP A 187 -5.15 1.30 8.69
CA ASP A 187 -5.52 1.97 9.93
C ASP A 187 -4.42 1.81 10.99
N ILE A 188 -4.33 2.79 11.89
CA ILE A 188 -3.46 2.73 13.07
C ILE A 188 -4.33 2.53 14.29
N HIS A 189 -4.01 1.55 15.12
CA HIS A 189 -4.81 1.16 16.26
C HIS A 189 -4.11 1.47 17.58
N PHE A 190 -4.89 1.89 18.57
CA PHE A 190 -4.46 2.18 19.92
C PHE A 190 -5.23 1.30 20.90
N VAL A 191 -4.52 0.56 21.73
CA VAL A 191 -5.11 -0.21 22.83
C VAL A 191 -4.95 0.61 24.11
N LEU A 192 -6.06 1.16 24.58
CA LEU A 192 -6.14 1.94 25.81
C LEU A 192 -6.47 1.00 26.97
N PRO A 193 -5.57 0.80 27.95
CA PRO A 193 -5.84 -0.09 29.08
C PRO A 193 -6.90 0.47 30.03
N VAL A 194 -7.36 -0.36 30.97
CA VAL A 194 -8.15 0.08 32.13
C VAL A 194 -7.36 1.15 32.91
N GLY A 195 -8.07 2.17 33.38
CA GLY A 195 -7.46 3.29 34.11
C GLY A 195 -6.99 4.44 33.21
N THR A 196 -7.24 4.37 31.90
CA THR A 196 -6.91 5.46 30.97
C THR A 196 -7.79 6.67 31.27
N LYS A 197 -7.15 7.83 31.47
CA LYS A 197 -7.82 9.09 31.80
C LYS A 197 -8.14 9.90 30.56
N PHE A 198 -9.34 10.48 30.57
CA PHE A 198 -9.88 11.33 29.51
C PHE A 198 -10.07 12.73 30.04
N TYR A 199 -9.59 13.73 29.29
CA TYR A 199 -9.62 15.13 29.71
C TYR A 199 -10.54 15.97 28.81
N ASN A 200 -10.96 17.12 29.31
CA ASN A 200 -11.84 18.04 28.59
C ASN A 200 -11.17 18.76 27.41
N LYS A 201 -9.84 18.84 27.36
CA LYS A 201 -9.08 19.52 26.30
C LYS A 201 -7.62 19.07 26.30
N THR A 202 -6.93 19.31 25.18
CA THR A 202 -5.47 19.20 25.08
C THR A 202 -4.77 20.22 26.00
N PRO A 203 -3.66 19.85 26.66
CA PRO A 203 -2.79 20.79 27.37
C PRO A 203 -2.29 21.96 26.51
N GLU A 204 -2.03 23.09 27.15
CA GLU A 204 -1.36 24.21 26.48
C GLU A 204 0.05 23.81 26.03
N ASN A 205 0.51 24.39 24.92
CA ASN A 205 1.83 24.17 24.32
C ASN A 205 2.17 22.70 24.01
N ASN A 206 1.17 21.82 23.88
CA ASN A 206 1.38 20.38 23.64
C ASN A 206 2.26 19.73 24.74
N SER A 207 2.08 20.16 25.99
CA SER A 207 2.76 19.59 27.16
C SER A 207 2.22 18.19 27.51
N THR A 208 3.01 17.41 28.26
CA THR A 208 2.56 16.17 28.92
C THR A 208 1.83 16.44 30.24
N ALA A 209 1.97 17.64 30.80
CA ALA A 209 1.36 18.01 32.08
C ALA A 209 -0.17 18.10 31.98
N THR A 210 -0.85 17.43 32.92
CA THR A 210 -2.33 17.42 33.02
C THR A 210 -2.86 18.37 34.10
N GLU A 211 -1.98 19.16 34.72
CA GLU A 211 -2.36 20.15 35.74
C GLU A 211 -3.32 21.19 35.14
N GLY A 212 -4.44 21.44 35.83
CA GLY A 212 -5.46 22.39 35.37
C GLY A 212 -6.42 21.86 34.30
N LEU A 213 -6.28 20.60 33.87
CA LEU A 213 -7.30 19.92 33.07
C LEU A 213 -8.40 19.35 33.96
N SER A 214 -9.61 19.25 33.43
CA SER A 214 -10.71 18.53 34.09
C SER A 214 -10.74 17.10 33.56
N GLU A 215 -10.57 16.12 34.44
CA GLU A 215 -10.81 14.71 34.13
C GLU A 215 -12.32 14.50 33.89
N LEU A 216 -12.68 14.02 32.71
CA LEU A 216 -14.06 13.72 32.31
C LEU A 216 -14.44 12.27 32.60
N HIS A 217 -13.48 11.36 32.46
CA HIS A 217 -13.69 9.93 32.60
C HIS A 217 -12.37 9.20 32.87
N THR A 218 -12.46 8.07 33.56
CA THR A 218 -11.38 7.08 33.67
C THR A 218 -11.95 5.73 33.23
N SER A 219 -11.31 5.08 32.24
CA SER A 219 -11.82 3.84 31.67
C SER A 219 -11.85 2.71 32.71
N THR A 220 -12.97 2.01 32.80
CA THR A 220 -13.12 0.81 33.65
C THR A 220 -12.91 -0.48 32.86
N VAL A 221 -12.80 -0.38 31.54
CA VAL A 221 -12.59 -1.47 30.59
C VAL A 221 -11.54 -1.04 29.55
N PRO A 222 -10.83 -1.98 28.89
CA PRO A 222 -9.98 -1.64 27.76
C PRO A 222 -10.79 -1.06 26.60
N LEU A 223 -10.21 -0.11 25.86
CA LEU A 223 -10.79 0.48 24.66
C LEU A 223 -9.83 0.34 23.49
N TYR A 224 -10.38 0.13 22.29
CA TYR A 224 -9.62 -0.12 21.07
C TYR A 224 -9.97 0.93 20.03
N ALA A 225 -9.12 1.95 19.88
CA ALA A 225 -9.34 3.04 18.92
C ALA A 225 -8.62 2.76 17.60
N SER A 226 -9.33 2.78 16.47
CA SER A 226 -8.75 2.76 15.12
C SER A 226 -8.77 4.16 14.52
N MET A 227 -7.62 4.66 14.08
CA MET A 227 -7.43 5.91 13.37
C MET A 227 -7.20 5.65 11.88
N THR A 228 -8.12 6.13 11.05
CA THR A 228 -8.03 6.11 9.58
C THR A 228 -7.68 7.49 9.07
N LEU A 229 -6.61 7.58 8.27
CA LEU A 229 -6.28 8.78 7.50
C LEU A 229 -6.64 8.56 6.03
N ALA A 230 -7.55 9.36 5.49
CA ALA A 230 -7.96 9.23 4.09
C ALA A 230 -8.43 10.55 3.48
N LYS A 231 -7.85 10.89 2.32
CA LYS A 231 -8.24 12.03 1.47
C LYS A 231 -8.32 13.37 2.20
N GLY A 232 -7.51 13.55 3.24
CA GLY A 232 -7.45 14.77 4.04
C GLY A 232 -8.04 14.63 5.44
N SER A 233 -8.89 13.64 5.69
CA SER A 233 -9.60 13.51 6.96
C SER A 233 -8.96 12.46 7.88
N CYS A 234 -9.11 12.67 9.18
CA CYS A 234 -8.86 11.70 10.23
C CYS A 234 -10.20 11.22 10.80
N THR A 235 -10.45 9.92 10.74
CA THR A 235 -11.61 9.27 11.35
C THR A 235 -11.13 8.36 12.47
N VAL A 236 -11.69 8.51 13.68
CA VAL A 236 -11.41 7.63 14.82
C VAL A 236 -12.66 6.84 15.20
N VAL A 237 -12.55 5.52 15.20
CA VAL A 237 -13.59 4.60 15.66
C VAL A 237 -13.10 3.88 16.91
N THR A 238 -13.84 4.00 18.00
CA THR A 238 -13.52 3.28 19.26
C THR A 238 -14.37 2.04 19.37
N ARG A 239 -13.78 0.94 19.86
CA ARG A 239 -14.45 -0.33 20.14
C ARG A 239 -14.21 -0.77 21.57
N GLN A 240 -15.13 -1.60 22.05
CA GLN A 240 -15.05 -2.30 23.33
C GLN A 240 -15.42 -3.76 23.11
N GLU A 241 -14.77 -4.67 23.84
CA GLU A 241 -15.11 -6.09 23.84
C GLU A 241 -16.44 -6.32 24.59
N ASP A 242 -17.27 -7.22 24.10
CA ASP A 242 -18.49 -7.67 24.77
C ASP A 242 -18.13 -8.46 26.04
N GLU A 243 -18.74 -8.10 27.16
CA GLU A 243 -18.52 -8.75 28.46
C GLU A 243 -19.09 -10.18 28.47
N ASN A 244 -20.04 -10.50 27.58
CA ASN A 244 -20.73 -11.79 27.53
C ASN A 244 -20.19 -12.71 26.42
N VAL A 245 -19.61 -12.14 25.36
CA VAL A 245 -19.12 -12.90 24.19
C VAL A 245 -17.67 -12.51 23.92
N GLU A 246 -16.76 -13.36 24.37
CA GLU A 246 -15.32 -13.18 24.16
C GLU A 246 -14.99 -13.04 22.67
N GLY A 247 -14.22 -12.01 22.31
CA GLY A 247 -13.82 -11.76 20.93
C GLY A 247 -14.86 -11.03 20.07
N ARG A 248 -16.06 -10.73 20.60
CA ARG A 248 -17.01 -9.84 19.94
C ARG A 248 -16.73 -8.39 20.34
N PHE A 249 -16.71 -7.48 19.38
CA PHE A 249 -16.41 -6.07 19.62
C PHE A 249 -17.50 -5.18 19.01
N PHE A 250 -17.99 -4.21 19.79
CA PHE A 250 -18.96 -3.22 19.33
C PHE A 250 -18.36 -1.82 19.34
N THR A 251 -18.90 -0.93 18.50
CA THR A 251 -18.47 0.46 18.42
C THR A 251 -18.99 1.27 19.61
N VAL A 252 -18.12 2.08 20.20
CA VAL A 252 -18.42 3.01 21.30
C VAL A 252 -18.60 4.41 20.72
N GLY A 253 -19.84 4.92 20.78
CA GLY A 253 -20.20 6.20 20.19
C GLY A 253 -20.14 6.21 18.66
N GLU A 254 -20.45 7.37 18.07
CA GLU A 254 -20.31 7.60 16.63
C GLU A 254 -18.85 7.84 16.24
N ALA A 255 -18.50 7.54 14.99
CA ALA A 255 -17.15 7.80 14.48
C ALA A 255 -16.79 9.30 14.58
N LEU A 256 -15.61 9.59 15.14
CA LEU A 256 -15.11 10.95 15.29
C LEU A 256 -14.38 11.36 14.01
N ILE A 257 -14.85 12.41 13.31
CA ILE A 257 -14.28 12.85 12.04
C ILE A 257 -13.73 14.27 12.18
N ASP A 258 -12.41 14.42 12.02
CA ASP A 258 -11.71 15.73 12.05
C ASP A 258 -12.05 16.57 13.31
N VAL A 259 -12.29 15.90 14.45
CA VAL A 259 -12.69 16.55 15.71
C VAL A 259 -11.57 17.43 16.27
N ASP A 260 -10.33 16.95 16.24
CA ASP A 260 -9.18 17.67 16.78
C ASP A 260 -8.60 18.72 15.81
N GLU A 261 -8.71 18.49 14.50
CA GLU A 261 -8.29 19.43 13.47
C GLU A 261 -9.02 19.16 12.15
N LYS A 262 -9.54 20.22 11.50
CA LYS A 262 -10.14 20.10 10.15
C LYS A 262 -9.10 19.70 9.13
N GLU A 263 -9.46 18.77 8.24
CA GLU A 263 -8.55 18.26 7.22
C GLU A 263 -7.21 17.79 7.84
N TYR A 264 -7.31 17.06 8.94
CA TYR A 264 -6.20 16.65 9.79
C TYR A 264 -5.01 16.12 8.98
N GLU A 265 -5.26 15.17 8.08
CA GLU A 265 -4.22 14.50 7.29
C GLU A 265 -3.46 15.47 6.38
N TYR A 266 -4.17 16.39 5.71
CA TYR A 266 -3.50 17.36 4.85
C TYR A 266 -2.70 18.39 5.63
N ASN A 267 -3.05 18.62 6.90
CA ASN A 267 -2.44 19.62 7.76
C ASN A 267 -1.32 19.06 8.66
N LEU A 268 -1.06 17.74 8.64
CA LEU A 268 0.00 17.08 9.42
C LEU A 268 1.34 17.84 9.42
N TYR A 269 1.82 18.32 8.27
CA TYR A 269 3.05 19.11 8.20
C TYR A 269 3.02 20.38 9.05
N LYS A 270 1.90 21.12 8.97
CA LYS A 270 1.69 22.35 9.72
C LYS A 270 1.58 22.05 11.21
N THR A 271 0.81 21.02 11.56
CA THR A 271 0.62 20.55 12.94
C THR A 271 1.94 20.10 13.54
N ALA A 272 2.74 19.34 12.78
CA ALA A 272 4.02 18.84 13.22
C ALA A 272 5.02 19.98 13.50
N LYS A 273 5.12 20.95 12.59
CA LYS A 273 5.96 22.15 12.82
C LYS A 273 5.51 23.00 14.00
N SER A 274 4.22 23.01 14.31
CA SER A 274 3.66 23.79 15.41
C SER A 274 3.88 23.11 16.76
N ARG A 275 3.61 21.80 16.84
CA ARG A 275 3.59 21.02 18.09
C ARG A 275 4.95 20.41 18.44
N TYR A 276 5.75 20.01 17.46
CA TYR A 276 7.03 19.32 17.65
C TYR A 276 8.19 20.14 17.08
N LYS A 277 8.36 21.38 17.55
CA LYS A 277 9.28 22.37 16.97
C LYS A 277 10.73 21.90 16.87
N ASN A 278 11.17 21.04 17.79
CA ASN A 278 12.53 20.51 17.84
C ASN A 278 12.71 19.24 16.99
N CYS A 279 11.62 18.59 16.58
CA CYS A 279 11.64 17.36 15.78
C CYS A 279 10.43 17.26 14.83
N PRO A 280 10.20 18.23 13.91
CA PRO A 280 8.96 18.24 13.12
C PRO A 280 8.78 16.99 12.24
N SER A 281 9.86 16.39 11.75
CA SER A 281 9.81 15.17 10.95
C SER A 281 9.37 13.94 11.75
N ALA A 282 9.98 13.69 12.90
CA ALA A 282 9.54 12.63 13.83
C ALA A 282 8.13 12.90 14.39
N GLY A 283 7.80 14.17 14.65
CA GLY A 283 6.47 14.59 15.05
C GLY A 283 5.40 14.34 13.97
N TYR A 284 5.78 14.36 12.70
CA TYR A 284 4.91 13.96 11.59
C TYR A 284 4.60 12.46 11.67
N GLU A 285 5.60 11.61 11.92
CA GLU A 285 5.39 10.18 12.14
C GLU A 285 4.54 9.92 13.38
N LEU A 286 4.77 10.63 14.48
CA LEU A 286 3.98 10.51 15.70
C LEU A 286 2.49 10.80 15.44
N LEU A 287 2.16 11.90 14.73
CA LEU A 287 0.77 12.22 14.37
C LEU A 287 0.13 11.18 13.45
N ARG A 288 0.93 10.49 12.65
CA ARG A 288 0.44 9.53 11.65
C ARG A 288 0.31 8.11 12.21
N PHE A 289 1.26 7.67 13.04
CA PHE A 289 1.42 6.28 13.45
C PHE A 289 1.30 6.08 14.97
N GLY A 290 1.13 7.16 15.75
CA GLY A 290 1.17 7.07 17.20
C GLY A 290 2.56 6.89 17.79
N ARG A 291 3.59 6.74 16.94
CA ARG A 291 4.99 6.49 17.29
C ARG A 291 5.90 6.79 16.10
N VAL A 292 7.21 6.83 16.32
CA VAL A 292 8.21 6.84 15.24
C VAL A 292 8.43 5.41 14.77
N ILE A 293 8.30 5.17 13.47
CA ILE A 293 8.48 3.84 12.86
C ILE A 293 9.84 3.73 12.15
N ASN A 294 10.43 4.84 11.71
CA ASN A 294 11.74 4.88 11.07
C ASN A 294 12.81 5.45 12.02
N VAL A 295 13.12 4.70 13.07
CA VAL A 295 14.03 5.13 14.14
C VAL A 295 15.48 5.36 13.69
N ASP A 296 15.88 4.81 12.53
CA ASP A 296 17.20 5.04 11.94
C ASP A 296 17.36 6.46 11.37
N HIS A 297 16.24 7.15 11.10
CA HIS A 297 16.22 8.44 10.42
C HIS A 297 15.38 9.52 11.10
N GLU A 298 14.72 9.17 12.20
CA GLU A 298 13.81 10.03 12.96
C GLU A 298 13.98 9.84 14.47
N LYS A 299 13.85 10.92 15.23
CA LYS A 299 13.90 10.90 16.69
C LYS A 299 13.03 12.00 17.29
N LEU A 300 12.27 11.66 18.32
CA LEU A 300 11.45 12.62 19.07
C LEU A 300 12.31 13.45 20.03
N VAL A 301 12.00 14.74 20.11
CA VAL A 301 12.64 15.70 21.00
C VAL A 301 11.56 16.62 21.60
N PRO A 302 11.20 16.45 22.89
CA PRO A 302 11.69 15.43 23.82
C PRO A 302 11.20 14.02 23.45
N GLU A 303 11.81 12.99 24.04
CA GLU A 303 11.47 11.58 23.78
C GLU A 303 10.03 11.24 24.17
N ASP A 304 9.50 11.89 25.20
CA ASP A 304 8.13 11.74 25.73
C ASP A 304 7.10 12.67 25.05
N ALA A 305 7.39 13.18 23.85
CA ALA A 305 6.50 14.08 23.13
C ALA A 305 5.07 13.49 23.00
N PRO A 306 4.02 14.22 23.42
CA PRO A 306 2.68 13.64 23.52
C PRO A 306 1.91 13.69 22.19
N LEU A 307 0.98 12.75 22.04
CA LEU A 307 -0.04 12.73 20.98
C LEU A 307 -1.43 12.84 21.62
N TRP A 308 -1.94 14.06 21.71
CA TRP A 308 -3.29 14.30 22.23
C TRP A 308 -4.34 14.19 21.11
N LEU A 309 -5.27 13.23 21.25
CA LEU A 309 -6.43 13.06 20.36
C LEU A 309 -7.72 12.82 21.16
N THR A 310 -8.85 13.20 20.58
CA THR A 310 -10.17 12.94 21.15
C THR A 310 -10.62 11.51 20.84
N ILE A 311 -11.02 10.77 21.87
CA ILE A 311 -11.44 9.36 21.81
C ILE A 311 -12.80 9.20 22.51
N ASN A 312 -13.65 8.33 21.99
CA ASN A 312 -14.92 8.00 22.63
C ASN A 312 -14.72 7.10 23.85
N TYR A 313 -15.58 7.25 24.84
CA TYR A 313 -15.77 6.31 25.93
C TYR A 313 -17.28 6.10 26.16
N SER A 314 -17.67 5.14 26.98
CA SER A 314 -19.08 4.91 27.25
C SER A 314 -19.73 6.13 27.90
N GLY A 315 -20.67 6.77 27.19
CA GLY A 315 -21.37 7.97 27.66
C GLY A 315 -20.73 9.31 27.26
N GLY A 316 -19.64 9.34 26.49
CA GLY A 316 -19.04 10.61 26.05
C GLY A 316 -17.77 10.47 25.20
N GLN A 317 -17.01 11.55 25.13
CA GLN A 317 -15.72 11.62 24.45
C GLN A 317 -14.77 12.53 25.23
N GLY A 318 -13.47 12.31 25.11
CA GLY A 318 -12.48 13.15 25.78
C GLY A 318 -11.08 12.99 25.18
N VAL A 319 -10.18 13.90 25.54
CA VAL A 319 -8.83 13.98 25.01
C VAL A 319 -7.89 13.07 25.81
N VAL A 320 -7.12 12.24 25.11
CA VAL A 320 -6.18 11.26 25.68
C VAL A 320 -4.81 11.43 25.03
N ASN A 321 -3.72 11.30 25.82
CA ASN A 321 -2.37 11.22 25.27
C ASN A 321 -2.12 9.79 24.81
N LEU A 322 -2.19 9.54 23.51
CA LEU A 322 -1.98 8.22 22.92
C LEU A 322 -0.51 7.82 22.82
N ALA A 323 0.43 8.75 23.05
CA ALA A 323 1.85 8.47 22.90
C ALA A 323 2.46 7.73 24.11
N THR A 324 1.75 7.60 25.24
CA THR A 324 2.32 6.98 26.45
C THR A 324 2.65 5.50 26.24
N ASP A 325 3.58 4.98 27.05
CA ASP A 325 4.02 3.60 26.98
C ASP A 325 2.93 2.60 27.37
N GLU A 326 1.93 3.00 28.16
CA GLU A 326 0.80 2.12 28.52
C GLU A 326 -0.13 1.86 27.34
N ILE A 327 -0.22 2.78 26.38
CA ILE A 327 -1.06 2.65 25.19
C ILE A 327 -0.23 2.01 24.08
N LYS A 328 -0.66 0.84 23.62
CA LYS A 328 0.04 0.08 22.57
C LYS A 328 -0.48 0.41 21.18
N LYS A 329 0.44 0.54 20.22
CA LYS A 329 0.17 0.97 18.84
C LYS A 329 0.31 -0.20 17.88
N PHE A 330 -0.67 -0.38 17.00
CA PHE A 330 -0.69 -1.43 15.97
C PHE A 330 -1.15 -0.84 14.63
N SER A 331 -1.13 -1.65 13.58
CA SER A 331 -1.70 -1.32 12.28
C SER A 331 -2.49 -2.50 11.70
N ASP A 332 -3.15 -2.32 10.55
CA ASP A 332 -3.80 -3.43 9.84
C ASP A 332 -2.82 -4.55 9.45
N ALA A 333 -1.51 -4.25 9.40
CA ALA A 333 -0.45 -5.24 9.20
C ALA A 333 -0.32 -6.26 10.35
N ASP A 334 -0.85 -5.94 11.53
CA ASP A 334 -0.84 -6.81 12.71
C ASP A 334 -2.12 -7.66 12.83
N PHE A 335 -3.05 -7.60 11.87
CA PHE A 335 -4.30 -8.37 11.86
C PHE A 335 -5.06 -8.30 13.20
N PRO A 336 -5.46 -7.12 13.67
CA PRO A 336 -5.99 -6.95 15.02
C PRO A 336 -7.31 -7.68 15.25
N HIS A 337 -7.39 -8.43 16.36
CA HIS A 337 -8.56 -9.26 16.68
C HIS A 337 -9.80 -8.46 17.05
N TRP A 338 -9.65 -7.22 17.54
CA TRP A 338 -10.77 -6.29 17.73
C TRP A 338 -11.39 -5.77 16.42
N THR A 339 -10.79 -6.12 15.27
CA THR A 339 -11.37 -5.88 13.94
C THR A 339 -11.93 -7.17 13.32
N GLY A 340 -11.92 -8.30 14.04
CA GLY A 340 -12.49 -9.59 13.64
C GLY A 340 -11.47 -10.66 13.23
N TRP A 341 -10.17 -10.34 13.16
CA TRP A 341 -9.15 -11.32 12.77
C TRP A 341 -8.84 -12.33 13.89
N GLN A 342 -8.93 -13.63 13.60
CA GLN A 342 -8.56 -14.69 14.54
C GLN A 342 -7.75 -15.80 13.86
N MET A 343 -6.66 -16.23 14.50
CA MET A 343 -5.89 -17.40 14.07
C MET A 343 -6.50 -18.67 14.68
N VAL A 344 -6.68 -19.71 13.88
CA VAL A 344 -7.28 -20.99 14.27
C VAL A 344 -6.33 -22.13 13.94
N ASP A 345 -5.73 -22.72 14.96
CA ASP A 345 -4.73 -23.80 14.84
C ASP A 345 -4.89 -24.84 15.96
N ASP A 346 -6.05 -24.91 16.59
CA ASP A 346 -6.35 -25.88 17.65
C ASP A 346 -6.75 -27.27 17.10
N ASP A 347 -7.16 -27.34 15.84
CA ASP A 347 -7.43 -28.60 15.15
C ASP A 347 -6.16 -29.20 14.53
N LYS A 348 -5.52 -30.10 15.28
CA LYS A 348 -4.19 -30.68 14.96
C LYS A 348 -4.24 -31.98 14.17
N ASP A 349 -5.42 -32.52 13.91
CA ASP A 349 -5.54 -33.80 13.22
C ASP A 349 -5.30 -33.67 11.71
N THR A 350 -5.41 -34.80 11.00
CA THR A 350 -5.25 -34.88 9.54
C THR A 350 -6.58 -35.11 8.81
N SER A 351 -7.70 -35.00 9.53
CA SER A 351 -9.06 -35.11 9.00
C SER A 351 -9.43 -33.86 8.21
N SER A 352 -10.35 -33.99 7.27
CA SER A 352 -11.00 -32.83 6.66
C SER A 352 -12.15 -32.31 7.52
N GLN A 353 -12.63 -33.08 8.49
CA GLN A 353 -13.68 -32.63 9.40
C GLN A 353 -13.16 -31.47 10.27
N CYS A 354 -13.97 -30.41 10.43
CA CYS A 354 -13.64 -29.33 11.34
C CYS A 354 -13.93 -29.73 12.79
N ASN A 355 -12.86 -30.00 13.55
CA ASN A 355 -12.91 -30.35 14.96
C ASN A 355 -12.40 -29.21 15.87
N SER A 356 -12.23 -28.00 15.32
CA SER A 356 -11.77 -26.83 16.06
C SER A 356 -12.77 -26.44 17.17
N GLY A 357 -12.29 -26.44 18.41
CA GLY A 357 -13.01 -25.90 19.56
C GLY A 357 -13.20 -24.39 19.47
N VAL A 358 -12.27 -23.67 18.84
CA VAL A 358 -12.41 -22.23 18.57
C VAL A 358 -13.57 -21.95 17.61
N VAL A 359 -13.63 -22.64 16.47
CA VAL A 359 -14.72 -22.45 15.50
C VAL A 359 -16.06 -22.82 16.12
N LYS A 360 -16.11 -23.96 16.83
CA LYS A 360 -17.33 -24.40 17.51
C LYS A 360 -17.80 -23.39 18.57
N LYS A 361 -16.89 -22.86 19.39
CA LYS A 361 -17.21 -21.80 20.36
C LYS A 361 -17.81 -20.58 19.65
N ASN A 362 -17.18 -20.13 18.56
CA ASN A 362 -17.70 -19.00 17.79
C ASN A 362 -19.11 -19.28 17.22
N GLN A 363 -19.43 -20.52 16.83
CA GLN A 363 -20.77 -20.91 16.38
C GLN A 363 -21.77 -20.90 17.54
N ASP A 364 -21.41 -21.52 18.67
CA ASP A 364 -22.25 -21.60 19.88
C ASP A 364 -22.56 -20.20 20.44
N ASP A 365 -21.59 -19.27 20.37
CA ASP A 365 -21.71 -17.89 20.85
C ASP A 365 -22.36 -16.95 19.80
N GLY A 366 -22.70 -17.44 18.61
CA GLY A 366 -23.28 -16.64 17.52
C GLY A 366 -22.32 -15.63 16.86
N LEU A 367 -21.02 -15.73 17.13
CA LEU A 367 -19.97 -14.87 16.59
C LEU A 367 -19.50 -15.31 15.18
N TYR A 368 -19.63 -16.60 14.85
CA TYR A 368 -19.04 -17.19 13.65
C TYR A 368 -19.41 -16.46 12.36
N ASP A 369 -20.70 -16.15 12.13
CA ASP A 369 -21.13 -15.46 10.91
C ASP A 369 -20.62 -14.01 10.80
N GLU A 370 -20.27 -13.38 11.93
CA GLU A 370 -19.69 -12.03 11.95
C GLU A 370 -18.21 -12.00 11.56
N ILE A 371 -17.48 -13.10 11.82
CA ILE A 371 -16.01 -13.12 11.70
C ILE A 371 -15.44 -14.21 10.78
N LYS A 372 -16.24 -15.14 10.25
CA LYS A 372 -15.75 -16.29 9.46
C LYS A 372 -14.81 -15.90 8.31
N ASP A 373 -15.07 -14.77 7.67
CA ASP A 373 -14.24 -14.26 6.57
C ASP A 373 -12.88 -13.70 7.03
N LYS A 374 -12.70 -13.47 8.33
CA LYS A 374 -11.46 -13.03 8.97
C LYS A 374 -10.82 -14.11 9.86
N LEU A 375 -11.30 -15.34 9.77
CA LEU A 375 -10.57 -16.48 10.33
C LEU A 375 -9.38 -16.81 9.43
N ILE A 376 -8.26 -17.17 10.05
CA ILE A 376 -7.06 -17.67 9.38
C ILE A 376 -6.80 -19.06 9.96
N CYS A 377 -7.10 -20.09 9.18
CA CYS A 377 -7.25 -21.45 9.69
C CYS A 377 -6.13 -22.36 9.21
N HIS A 378 -5.57 -23.16 10.13
CA HIS A 378 -4.49 -24.11 9.88
C HIS A 378 -5.03 -25.55 9.88
N PHE A 379 -5.17 -26.13 8.68
CA PHE A 379 -5.76 -27.46 8.51
C PHE A 379 -5.15 -28.20 7.31
N PRO A 380 -5.37 -29.52 7.18
CA PRO A 380 -4.83 -30.32 6.07
C PRO A 380 -5.24 -29.81 4.69
N PHE A 381 -4.28 -29.68 3.78
CA PHE A 381 -4.53 -29.13 2.44
C PHE A 381 -5.51 -29.99 1.62
N GLU A 382 -6.58 -29.36 1.15
CA GLU A 382 -7.75 -30.02 0.55
C GLU A 382 -7.46 -30.74 -0.77
N TRP A 383 -6.39 -30.34 -1.47
CA TRP A 383 -6.16 -30.78 -2.86
C TRP A 383 -5.00 -31.76 -3.01
N ASP A 384 -4.46 -32.27 -1.90
CA ASP A 384 -3.45 -33.32 -1.91
C ASP A 384 -4.06 -34.67 -2.30
N GLU A 385 -3.62 -35.23 -3.42
CA GLU A 385 -4.07 -36.53 -3.92
C GLU A 385 -3.69 -37.70 -2.98
N ILE A 386 -2.58 -37.60 -2.25
CA ILE A 386 -2.04 -38.71 -1.47
C ILE A 386 -2.79 -38.88 -0.14
N THR A 387 -3.37 -37.81 0.39
CA THR A 387 -4.00 -37.80 1.72
C THR A 387 -5.51 -38.01 1.70
N ILE A 388 -6.12 -38.29 0.54
CA ILE A 388 -7.59 -38.39 0.37
C ILE A 388 -8.21 -39.38 1.37
N GLU A 389 -7.67 -40.59 1.51
CA GLU A 389 -8.25 -41.58 2.44
C GLU A 389 -8.19 -41.08 3.89
N THR A 390 -7.02 -40.57 4.32
CA THR A 390 -6.82 -40.06 5.68
C THR A 390 -7.73 -38.86 5.99
N ARG A 391 -7.94 -37.97 5.02
CA ARG A 391 -8.76 -36.77 5.20
C ARG A 391 -10.25 -37.08 5.27
N TYR A 392 -10.74 -38.04 4.48
CA TYR A 392 -12.18 -38.24 4.30
C TYR A 392 -12.73 -39.53 4.92
N SER A 393 -11.90 -40.39 5.53
CA SER A 393 -12.39 -41.66 6.13
C SER A 393 -13.46 -41.47 7.22
N TRP A 394 -13.55 -40.29 7.82
CA TRP A 394 -14.58 -39.96 8.81
C TRP A 394 -16.00 -40.01 8.23
N LEU A 395 -16.18 -39.79 6.92
CA LEU A 395 -17.48 -39.87 6.24
C LEU A 395 -18.11 -41.27 6.26
N LYS A 396 -17.34 -42.31 6.61
CA LYS A 396 -17.83 -43.69 6.81
C LYS A 396 -18.47 -43.90 8.19
N ASN A 397 -18.38 -42.90 9.07
CA ASN A 397 -18.94 -42.95 10.42
C ASN A 397 -20.16 -42.04 10.52
N ASN A 398 -21.07 -42.33 11.44
CA ASN A 398 -22.15 -41.39 11.77
C ASN A 398 -21.59 -40.24 12.61
N ASP A 399 -22.09 -39.03 12.36
CA ASP A 399 -21.93 -37.88 13.25
C ASP A 399 -23.31 -37.26 13.53
N LYS A 400 -23.36 -36.23 14.37
CA LYS A 400 -24.54 -35.41 14.65
C LYS A 400 -25.10 -34.75 13.40
N ASP A 401 -24.22 -34.38 12.45
CA ASP A 401 -24.59 -33.58 11.28
C ASP A 401 -24.70 -34.38 9.97
N HIS A 402 -24.27 -35.66 9.95
CA HIS A 402 -24.39 -36.52 8.77
C HIS A 402 -24.46 -38.02 9.09
N LEU A 403 -25.09 -38.77 8.19
CA LEU A 403 -25.11 -40.24 8.22
C LEU A 403 -23.86 -40.80 7.53
N ALA A 404 -23.41 -41.96 8.01
CA ALA A 404 -22.34 -42.71 7.40
C ALA A 404 -22.62 -43.00 5.91
N MET A 405 -21.67 -42.66 5.04
CA MET A 405 -21.70 -43.04 3.63
C MET A 405 -21.54 -44.55 3.49
N LYS A 406 -22.30 -45.15 2.56
CA LYS A 406 -22.05 -46.55 2.17
C LYS A 406 -20.74 -46.65 1.39
N ASP A 407 -20.10 -47.81 1.42
CA ASP A 407 -18.81 -48.03 0.74
C ASP A 407 -18.87 -47.67 -0.76
N GLU A 408 -19.95 -48.00 -1.46
CA GLU A 408 -20.13 -47.66 -2.88
C GLU A 408 -20.21 -46.14 -3.12
N GLU A 409 -20.89 -45.42 -2.24
CA GLU A 409 -21.01 -43.95 -2.30
C GLU A 409 -19.67 -43.29 -1.98
N TYR A 410 -18.95 -43.83 -1.00
CA TYR A 410 -17.63 -43.36 -0.63
C TYR A 410 -16.61 -43.54 -1.76
N GLU A 411 -16.60 -44.68 -2.46
CA GLU A 411 -15.68 -44.91 -3.58
C GLU A 411 -16.00 -43.99 -4.79
N LYS A 412 -17.29 -43.66 -5.02
CA LYS A 412 -17.67 -42.63 -5.99
C LYS A 412 -17.16 -41.25 -5.60
N PHE A 413 -17.38 -40.85 -4.35
CA PHE A 413 -16.87 -39.58 -3.80
C PHE A 413 -15.35 -39.49 -3.93
N LYS A 414 -14.64 -40.54 -3.50
CA LYS A 414 -13.18 -40.62 -3.59
C LYS A 414 -12.69 -40.52 -5.03
N SER A 415 -13.36 -41.17 -5.98
CA SER A 415 -13.05 -41.08 -7.41
C SER A 415 -13.24 -39.66 -7.96
N HIS A 416 -14.28 -38.96 -7.50
CA HIS A 416 -14.54 -37.56 -7.83
C HIS A 416 -13.44 -36.64 -7.28
N VAL A 417 -13.20 -36.67 -5.97
CA VAL A 417 -12.17 -35.86 -5.29
C VAL A 417 -10.79 -36.10 -5.89
N LYS A 418 -10.46 -37.36 -6.23
CA LYS A 418 -9.20 -37.70 -6.89
C LYS A 418 -9.01 -37.01 -8.24
N LYS A 419 -10.09 -36.77 -9.01
CA LYS A 419 -9.99 -36.00 -10.27
C LYS A 419 -9.78 -34.51 -10.06
N LEU A 420 -10.09 -33.99 -8.88
CA LEU A 420 -9.90 -32.57 -8.52
C LEU A 420 -8.53 -32.32 -7.87
N CYS A 421 -8.07 -33.25 -7.03
CA CYS A 421 -6.76 -33.20 -6.38
C CYS A 421 -5.60 -33.29 -7.37
N PHE A 422 -4.39 -32.99 -6.89
CA PHE A 422 -3.16 -33.10 -7.66
C PHE A 422 -1.99 -33.52 -6.77
N ASN A 423 -0.91 -34.01 -7.40
CA ASN A 423 0.31 -34.34 -6.71
C ASN A 423 1.07 -33.07 -6.33
N ILE A 424 1.36 -32.92 -5.04
CA ILE A 424 2.00 -31.73 -4.45
C ILE A 424 3.50 -31.68 -4.74
N GLY A 425 4.18 -32.82 -4.94
CA GLY A 425 5.52 -32.91 -5.55
C GLY A 425 6.53 -31.80 -5.21
N GLY A 426 6.77 -31.50 -3.91
CA GLY A 426 7.72 -30.46 -3.46
C GLY A 426 7.11 -29.08 -3.15
N LEU A 427 5.80 -28.92 -3.32
CA LEU A 427 5.02 -27.79 -2.80
C LEU A 427 4.75 -27.95 -1.29
N PRO A 428 4.35 -26.88 -0.58
CA PRO A 428 3.87 -27.00 0.80
C PRO A 428 2.75 -28.04 0.90
N SER A 429 2.85 -28.91 1.92
CA SER A 429 1.98 -30.07 2.11
C SER A 429 1.59 -30.22 3.58
N GLY A 430 0.68 -31.15 3.88
CA GLY A 430 0.18 -31.34 5.23
C GLY A 430 -0.77 -30.22 5.63
N ARG A 431 -0.57 -29.64 6.82
CA ARG A 431 -1.40 -28.55 7.34
C ARG A 431 -0.85 -27.22 6.82
N LEU A 432 -1.72 -26.37 6.29
CA LEU A 432 -1.37 -25.06 5.71
C LEU A 432 -2.35 -23.99 6.22
N TRP A 433 -1.86 -22.76 6.34
CA TRP A 433 -2.68 -21.63 6.76
C TRP A 433 -3.47 -21.10 5.58
N SER A 434 -4.79 -21.15 5.67
CA SER A 434 -5.71 -20.70 4.63
C SER A 434 -6.43 -19.43 5.03
N PHE A 435 -6.68 -18.56 4.05
CA PHE A 435 -7.38 -17.28 4.21
C PHE A 435 -8.66 -17.26 3.38
N ASN A 436 -9.66 -16.50 3.83
CA ASN A 436 -10.69 -16.03 2.91
C ASN A 436 -10.05 -15.11 1.85
N GLY A 437 -10.18 -15.47 0.58
CA GLY A 437 -9.54 -14.76 -0.53
C GLY A 437 -9.96 -13.29 -0.68
N GLU A 438 -11.22 -12.97 -0.38
CA GLU A 438 -11.73 -11.58 -0.44
C GLU A 438 -11.07 -10.73 0.65
N CYS A 439 -11.09 -11.20 1.90
CA CYS A 439 -10.52 -10.46 3.03
C CYS A 439 -9.00 -10.33 2.93
N PHE A 440 -8.30 -11.36 2.43
CA PHE A 440 -6.86 -11.27 2.14
C PHE A 440 -6.56 -10.12 1.17
N ILE A 441 -7.26 -10.06 0.03
CA ILE A 441 -7.07 -9.01 -0.97
C ILE A 441 -7.42 -7.64 -0.39
N ARG A 442 -8.52 -7.52 0.35
CA ARG A 442 -8.92 -6.25 0.98
C ARG A 442 -7.87 -5.73 1.96
N ASN A 443 -7.31 -6.61 2.80
CA ASN A 443 -6.28 -6.25 3.77
C ASN A 443 -5.02 -5.76 3.06
N PHE A 444 -4.50 -6.56 2.12
CA PHE A 444 -3.23 -6.26 1.49
C PHE A 444 -3.31 -5.19 0.40
N LYS A 445 -4.49 -4.82 -0.11
CA LYS A 445 -4.64 -3.62 -0.94
C LYS A 445 -4.36 -2.33 -0.16
N GLN A 446 -4.44 -2.34 1.17
CA GLN A 446 -4.00 -1.22 2.01
C GLN A 446 -2.46 -1.14 2.13
N CYS A 447 -1.76 -2.24 1.86
CA CYS A 447 -0.29 -2.30 1.91
C CYS A 447 0.32 -1.56 0.72
N SER A 448 0.76 -0.32 0.95
CA SER A 448 1.35 0.54 -0.08
C SER A 448 2.84 0.29 -0.37
N TRP A 449 3.45 -0.67 0.33
CA TRP A 449 4.82 -1.15 0.07
C TRP A 449 4.87 -1.78 -1.31
N LEU A 450 5.92 -1.55 -2.10
CA LEU A 450 6.13 -2.22 -3.37
C LEU A 450 7.45 -2.95 -3.32
N SER A 451 7.45 -4.23 -3.67
CA SER A 451 8.70 -4.97 -3.82
C SER A 451 9.58 -4.30 -4.87
N HIS A 452 10.88 -4.59 -4.85
CA HIS A 452 11.80 -4.03 -5.84
C HIS A 452 11.36 -4.35 -7.29
N ASN A 453 10.81 -5.54 -7.53
CA ASN A 453 10.24 -5.92 -8.83
C ASN A 453 8.99 -5.10 -9.19
N GLU A 454 8.05 -4.94 -8.25
CA GLU A 454 6.83 -4.17 -8.46
C GLU A 454 7.16 -2.71 -8.79
N LEU A 455 8.08 -2.09 -8.04
CA LEU A 455 8.50 -0.70 -8.25
C LEU A 455 9.27 -0.52 -9.57
N SER A 456 10.13 -1.48 -9.93
CA SER A 456 10.85 -1.49 -11.20
C SER A 456 9.93 -1.62 -12.42
N SER A 457 8.78 -2.25 -12.25
CA SER A 457 7.75 -2.35 -13.30
C SER A 457 7.03 -1.02 -13.55
N LEU A 458 7.08 -0.07 -12.60
CA LEU A 458 6.45 1.25 -12.74
C LEU A 458 7.29 2.24 -13.54
N LEU A 459 8.50 1.89 -13.96
CA LEU A 459 9.32 2.72 -14.83
C LEU A 459 9.15 2.20 -16.29
N PRO A 460 8.63 3.03 -17.22
CA PRO A 460 8.15 2.53 -18.50
C PRO A 460 9.22 1.83 -19.36
N ARG A 461 8.91 0.66 -19.93
CA ARG A 461 9.76 -0.02 -20.92
C ARG A 461 10.04 0.89 -22.11
N LYS A 462 8.99 1.59 -22.57
CA LYS A 462 9.02 2.55 -23.66
C LYS A 462 8.39 3.84 -23.20
N TYR A 463 9.09 4.95 -23.40
CA TYR A 463 8.56 6.28 -23.08
C TYR A 463 9.03 7.30 -24.12
N TYR A 464 8.34 8.44 -24.16
CA TYR A 464 8.66 9.51 -25.08
C TYR A 464 9.25 10.70 -24.31
N GLU A 465 10.29 11.33 -24.86
CA GLU A 465 10.90 12.55 -24.32
C GLU A 465 11.10 13.58 -25.45
N GLY A 466 11.00 14.88 -25.13
CA GLY A 466 11.24 15.98 -26.08
C GLY A 466 9.99 16.73 -26.53
N TYR A 467 8.88 16.59 -25.82
CA TYR A 467 7.67 17.39 -26.08
C TYR A 467 7.90 18.87 -25.70
N PRO A 468 7.18 19.82 -26.34
CA PRO A 468 6.25 19.67 -27.47
C PRO A 468 6.95 19.65 -28.84
N GLY A 469 8.27 19.46 -28.89
CA GLY A 469 9.05 19.46 -30.13
C GLY A 469 8.87 18.17 -30.92
N ASN A 470 9.99 17.54 -31.30
CA ASN A 470 9.98 16.24 -31.97
C ASN A 470 10.26 15.16 -30.91
N PRO A 471 9.22 14.54 -30.31
CA PRO A 471 9.42 13.54 -29.28
C PRO A 471 10.12 12.31 -29.87
N ILE A 472 11.11 11.80 -29.14
CA ILE A 472 11.80 10.55 -29.46
C ILE A 472 11.31 9.44 -28.54
N VAL A 473 11.24 8.21 -29.05
CA VAL A 473 10.96 7.04 -28.24
C VAL A 473 12.26 6.52 -27.63
N VAL A 474 12.25 6.33 -26.32
CA VAL A 474 13.32 5.69 -25.56
C VAL A 474 12.83 4.33 -25.12
N THR A 475 13.63 3.29 -25.36
CA THR A 475 13.37 1.93 -24.87
C THR A 475 14.46 1.56 -23.89
N ILE A 476 14.08 1.02 -22.73
CA ILE A 476 15.02 0.57 -21.70
C ILE A 476 14.73 -0.87 -21.30
N PRO A 477 15.77 -1.70 -21.11
CA PRO A 477 15.59 -3.09 -20.69
C PRO A 477 15.22 -3.19 -19.20
N TRP A 478 14.83 -4.39 -18.75
CA TRP A 478 14.38 -4.65 -17.37
C TRP A 478 15.50 -4.37 -16.37
N GLU A 479 16.71 -4.83 -16.67
CA GLU A 479 17.91 -4.72 -15.83
C GLU A 479 18.27 -3.26 -15.58
N THR A 480 18.05 -2.39 -16.56
CA THR A 480 18.22 -0.94 -16.40
C THR A 480 17.19 -0.35 -15.44
N SER A 481 15.93 -0.80 -15.52
CA SER A 481 14.88 -0.35 -14.61
C SER A 481 15.16 -0.79 -13.18
N PHE A 482 15.44 -2.09 -13.01
CA PHE A 482 15.78 -2.70 -11.75
C PHE A 482 17.00 -2.04 -11.09
N GLY A 483 18.08 -1.86 -11.86
CA GLY A 483 19.30 -1.20 -11.41
C GLY A 483 19.09 0.24 -10.94
N ARG A 484 18.20 1.00 -11.60
CA ARG A 484 17.89 2.39 -11.22
C ARG A 484 17.15 2.51 -9.89
N TRP A 485 16.37 1.50 -9.51
CA TRP A 485 15.66 1.46 -8.24
C TRP A 485 16.45 0.85 -7.09
N THR A 486 17.50 0.07 -7.38
CA THR A 486 18.22 -0.74 -6.38
C THR A 486 18.66 0.06 -5.15
N LYS A 487 19.16 1.29 -5.33
CA LYS A 487 19.62 2.15 -4.23
C LYS A 487 18.47 2.79 -3.42
N TYR A 488 17.27 2.87 -3.98
CA TYR A 488 16.22 3.79 -3.49
C TYR A 488 14.90 3.11 -3.13
N TYR A 489 14.70 1.83 -3.44
CA TYR A 489 13.36 1.21 -3.34
C TYR A 489 12.84 1.13 -1.89
N GLU A 490 13.68 0.79 -0.91
CA GLU A 490 13.27 0.74 0.50
C GLU A 490 12.91 2.14 1.01
N ASP A 491 13.82 3.12 0.83
CA ASP A 491 13.60 4.52 1.20
C ASP A 491 12.35 5.11 0.54
N PHE A 492 12.09 4.75 -0.73
CA PHE A 492 10.88 5.16 -1.43
C PHE A 492 9.60 4.59 -0.81
N ASN A 493 9.64 3.37 -0.29
CA ASN A 493 8.50 2.82 0.43
C ASN A 493 8.30 3.48 1.79
N TYR A 494 9.37 3.72 2.55
CA TYR A 494 9.29 4.44 3.83
C TYR A 494 8.66 5.82 3.69
N ILE A 495 9.14 6.62 2.73
CA ILE A 495 8.60 7.97 2.51
C ILE A 495 7.19 7.93 1.92
N CYS A 496 6.84 6.92 1.13
CA CYS A 496 5.47 6.74 0.66
C CYS A 496 4.53 6.51 1.84
N ASN A 497 4.94 5.67 2.79
CA ASN A 497 4.16 5.42 4.00
C ASN A 497 4.06 6.71 4.83
N LYS A 498 5.19 7.31 5.18
CA LYS A 498 5.30 8.55 5.97
C LYS A 498 4.45 9.67 5.39
N TYR A 499 4.58 9.99 4.11
CA TYR A 499 3.91 11.16 3.50
C TYR A 499 2.56 10.87 2.85
N GLY A 500 1.98 9.69 3.08
CA GLY A 500 0.64 9.33 2.61
C GLY A 500 0.55 9.17 1.09
N MET A 501 1.58 8.61 0.45
CA MET A 501 1.53 8.17 -0.96
C MET A 501 1.01 6.73 -1.03
N ASP A 502 -0.11 6.47 -0.36
CA ASP A 502 -0.74 5.16 -0.19
C ASP A 502 -1.67 4.80 -1.36
N SER A 503 -2.45 5.76 -1.86
CA SER A 503 -3.35 5.54 -2.98
C SER A 503 -2.64 5.52 -4.34
N SER A 504 -3.20 4.78 -5.29
CA SER A 504 -2.72 4.74 -6.68
C SER A 504 -2.66 6.14 -7.31
N ASN A 505 -3.60 7.03 -6.97
CA ASN A 505 -3.62 8.41 -7.47
C ASN A 505 -2.41 9.21 -6.98
N ARG A 506 -2.17 9.22 -5.67
CA ARG A 506 -1.08 9.99 -5.06
C ARG A 506 0.28 9.45 -5.51
N LYS A 507 0.47 8.14 -5.43
CA LYS A 507 1.73 7.48 -5.80
C LYS A 507 2.06 7.68 -7.28
N ALA A 508 1.08 7.52 -8.19
CA ALA A 508 1.29 7.75 -9.61
C ALA A 508 1.60 9.23 -9.94
N ALA A 509 0.88 10.18 -9.32
CA ALA A 509 1.17 11.60 -9.48
C ALA A 509 2.58 11.94 -8.99
N PHE A 510 3.01 11.38 -7.86
CA PHE A 510 4.34 11.60 -7.31
C PHE A 510 5.43 11.04 -8.23
N LEU A 511 5.31 9.77 -8.65
CA LEU A 511 6.25 9.10 -9.56
C LEU A 511 6.38 9.82 -10.90
N GLY A 512 5.26 10.21 -11.52
CA GLY A 512 5.29 10.92 -12.80
C GLY A 512 6.05 12.24 -12.74
N GLN A 513 6.10 12.89 -11.58
CA GLN A 513 6.88 14.10 -11.36
C GLN A 513 8.37 13.76 -11.13
N ILE A 514 8.67 12.78 -10.29
CA ILE A 514 10.03 12.29 -10.01
C ILE A 514 10.74 11.88 -11.29
N TYR A 515 10.05 11.15 -12.16
CA TYR A 515 10.62 10.66 -13.41
C TYR A 515 11.07 11.76 -14.36
N ILE A 516 10.47 12.95 -14.33
CA ILE A 516 11.02 14.09 -15.08
C ILE A 516 12.16 14.75 -14.33
N GLU A 517 12.02 14.96 -13.03
CA GLU A 517 13.03 15.65 -12.21
C GLU A 517 14.37 14.92 -12.16
N THR A 518 14.33 13.59 -12.18
CA THR A 518 15.53 12.72 -12.12
C THR A 518 15.98 12.20 -13.49
N GLY A 519 15.26 12.58 -14.55
CA GLY A 519 15.43 12.02 -15.88
C GLY A 519 15.31 10.49 -15.88
N MET A 520 14.19 9.95 -15.38
CA MET A 520 13.92 8.53 -15.19
C MET A 520 14.92 7.86 -14.25
N LEU A 521 15.18 8.48 -13.09
CA LEU A 521 16.12 8.01 -12.06
C LEU A 521 17.56 7.85 -12.56
N ARG A 522 17.94 8.56 -13.63
CA ARG A 522 19.34 8.56 -14.13
C ARG A 522 20.27 9.36 -13.22
N THR A 523 19.75 10.37 -12.52
CA THR A 523 20.55 11.27 -11.68
C THR A 523 19.72 11.85 -10.53
N MET A 524 20.38 12.10 -9.40
CA MET A 524 19.85 12.89 -8.27
C MET A 524 20.47 14.29 -8.21
N THR A 525 21.10 14.74 -9.30
CA THR A 525 21.78 16.03 -9.42
C THR A 525 21.41 16.70 -10.73
N GLU A 526 21.03 17.98 -10.65
CA GLU A 526 20.68 18.82 -11.78
C GLU A 526 21.82 18.87 -12.82
N GLY A 527 21.45 18.73 -14.09
CA GLY A 527 22.37 18.92 -15.20
C GLY A 527 22.98 20.32 -15.21
N GLY A 528 24.31 20.40 -15.32
CA GLY A 528 25.03 21.68 -15.31
C GLY A 528 25.28 22.28 -13.92
N LYS A 529 24.70 21.73 -12.84
CA LYS A 529 25.02 22.09 -11.44
C LYS A 529 24.98 23.59 -11.16
N GLY A 530 24.00 24.31 -11.72
CA GLY A 530 23.90 25.77 -11.60
C GLY A 530 25.09 26.54 -12.18
N LYS A 531 25.85 25.95 -13.13
CA LYS A 531 26.96 26.58 -13.85
C LYS A 531 26.54 27.03 -15.24
N LYS A 532 27.32 27.94 -15.81
CA LYS A 532 27.20 28.32 -17.23
C LYS A 532 27.61 27.14 -18.11
N ASN A 533 26.91 26.94 -19.22
CA ASN A 533 27.31 26.00 -20.26
C ASN A 533 28.55 26.50 -21.02
N SER A 534 29.05 25.69 -21.97
CA SER A 534 30.22 26.03 -22.81
C SER A 534 30.05 27.32 -23.62
N LYS A 535 28.82 27.82 -23.79
CA LYS A 535 28.49 29.09 -24.47
C LYS A 535 28.33 30.26 -23.49
N GLY A 536 28.70 30.09 -22.22
CA GLY A 536 28.62 31.13 -21.19
C GLY A 536 27.20 31.45 -20.73
N LYS A 537 26.20 30.59 -21.02
CA LYS A 537 24.80 30.82 -20.66
C LYS A 537 24.35 29.88 -19.54
N TYR A 538 23.53 30.40 -18.63
CA TYR A 538 22.82 29.57 -17.65
C TYR A 538 21.68 28.78 -18.30
N VAL A 539 21.36 27.61 -17.73
CA VAL A 539 20.23 26.77 -18.18
C VAL A 539 18.89 27.47 -18.02
N SER A 540 18.77 28.33 -17.00
CA SER A 540 17.66 29.25 -16.83
C SER A 540 18.18 30.56 -16.23
N PRO A 541 17.46 31.69 -16.42
CA PRO A 541 17.82 32.94 -15.78
C PRO A 541 17.86 32.90 -14.24
N ALA A 542 17.21 31.93 -13.60
CA ALA A 542 17.23 31.76 -12.13
C ALA A 542 18.51 31.06 -11.63
N ALA A 543 19.14 30.23 -12.48
CA ALA A 543 20.33 29.46 -12.13
C ALA A 543 21.55 30.30 -11.78
N GLU A 544 21.57 31.54 -12.26
CA GLU A 544 22.55 32.54 -11.88
C GLU A 544 22.59 32.80 -10.37
N TYR A 545 21.46 32.66 -9.68
CA TYR A 545 21.29 33.09 -8.30
C TYR A 545 21.29 31.93 -7.30
N TYR A 546 20.75 30.76 -7.66
CA TYR A 546 20.82 29.59 -6.76
C TYR A 546 22.19 28.91 -6.75
N GLN A 547 22.97 29.01 -7.85
CA GLN A 547 24.36 28.52 -7.97
C GLN A 547 24.65 27.15 -7.31
N PRO A 548 25.34 27.01 -6.15
CA PRO A 548 25.65 25.69 -5.59
C PRO A 548 24.43 24.98 -4.98
N PHE A 549 23.31 25.69 -4.82
CA PHE A 549 22.01 25.17 -4.40
C PHE A 549 21.15 24.79 -5.61
N TYR A 550 21.79 24.17 -6.61
CA TYR A 550 21.12 23.53 -7.74
C TYR A 550 20.29 22.32 -7.28
N GLY A 551 19.44 21.80 -8.16
CA GLY A 551 18.55 20.68 -7.86
C GLY A 551 19.27 19.41 -7.40
N ARG A 552 18.86 18.86 -6.24
CA ARG A 552 19.27 17.53 -5.78
C ARG A 552 18.09 16.68 -5.29
N GLY A 553 18.26 15.36 -5.32
CA GLY A 553 17.24 14.39 -4.89
C GLY A 553 16.10 14.20 -5.87
N PHE A 554 15.07 13.47 -5.44
CA PHE A 554 13.97 12.96 -6.27
C PHE A 554 13.07 14.06 -6.85
N MET A 555 13.00 15.22 -6.19
CA MET A 555 12.24 16.40 -6.64
C MET A 555 13.13 17.61 -6.92
N GLN A 556 14.45 17.40 -7.09
CA GLN A 556 15.41 18.43 -7.43
C GLN A 556 15.30 19.68 -6.52
N LEU A 557 15.41 19.47 -5.20
CA LEU A 557 15.38 20.53 -4.20
C LEU A 557 16.39 21.61 -4.58
N THR A 558 15.92 22.84 -4.79
CA THR A 558 16.70 23.96 -5.35
C THR A 558 16.52 25.19 -4.48
N TRP A 559 17.51 26.07 -4.39
CA TRP A 559 17.61 27.28 -3.55
C TRP A 559 17.99 27.03 -2.07
N PRO A 560 18.90 27.84 -1.48
CA PRO A 560 19.34 27.64 -0.10
C PRO A 560 18.19 27.62 0.91
N LYS A 561 17.15 28.43 0.69
CA LYS A 561 15.96 28.43 1.55
C LYS A 561 15.28 27.06 1.61
N ASN A 562 15.14 26.35 0.50
CA ASN A 562 14.48 25.05 0.50
C ASN A 562 15.33 23.98 1.18
N TYR A 563 16.65 23.99 0.97
CA TYR A 563 17.60 23.14 1.71
C TYR A 563 17.57 23.44 3.22
N SER A 564 17.47 24.71 3.62
CA SER A 564 17.34 25.12 5.02
C SER A 564 16.00 24.73 5.63
N ASP A 565 14.90 24.87 4.89
CA ASP A 565 13.57 24.49 5.37
C ASP A 565 13.46 22.98 5.54
N TYR A 566 14.08 22.20 4.65
CA TYR A 566 14.23 20.76 4.80
C TYR A 566 15.04 20.40 6.05
N ARG A 567 16.17 21.09 6.27
CA ARG A 567 16.95 20.95 7.51
C ARG A 567 16.15 21.26 8.76
N LYS A 568 15.34 22.32 8.77
CA LYS A 568 14.49 22.64 9.93
C LYS A 568 13.44 21.56 10.19
N PHE A 569 13.01 20.86 9.16
CA PHE A 569 12.08 19.74 9.28
C PHE A 569 12.78 18.49 9.83
N ARG A 570 13.95 18.12 9.30
CA ARG A 570 14.78 16.96 9.71
C ARG A 570 15.66 17.20 10.94
N THR A 571 15.79 18.43 11.39
CA THR A 571 16.62 18.89 12.52
C THR A 571 18.13 18.84 12.27
N THR A 572 18.89 19.38 13.22
CA THR A 572 20.36 19.38 13.22
C THR A 572 20.94 18.02 13.61
N GLU A 573 20.15 17.08 14.13
CA GLU A 573 20.62 15.74 14.47
C GLU A 573 20.91 14.92 13.20
N PHE A 574 20.02 14.99 12.21
CA PHE A 574 20.15 14.25 10.95
C PHE A 574 20.82 15.07 9.84
N LEU A 575 20.83 16.40 9.94
CA LEU A 575 21.52 17.30 9.01
C LEU A 575 22.36 18.31 9.82
N PRO A 576 23.49 17.87 10.41
CA PRO A 576 24.27 18.66 11.35
C PRO A 576 24.98 19.84 10.70
N ASP A 577 25.43 20.78 11.54
CA ASP A 577 26.38 21.78 11.07
C ASP A 577 27.72 21.09 10.75
N VAL A 578 28.40 21.56 9.71
CA VAL A 578 29.73 21.07 9.35
C VAL A 578 30.77 21.57 10.35
N ALA A 579 31.86 20.82 10.50
CA ALA A 579 32.99 21.23 11.33
C ALA A 579 33.65 22.51 10.79
N SER A 580 34.36 23.25 11.65
CA SER A 580 34.95 24.55 11.29
C SER A 580 36.06 24.48 10.22
N ASP A 581 36.66 23.30 10.06
CA ASP A 581 37.70 22.94 9.09
C ASP A 581 37.14 22.18 7.88
N TYR A 582 35.82 21.95 7.82
CA TYR A 582 35.18 21.27 6.71
C TYR A 582 35.24 22.09 5.41
N SER A 583 35.58 21.41 4.32
CA SER A 583 35.50 21.97 2.96
C SER A 583 34.28 21.40 2.27
N TYR A 584 33.35 22.26 1.86
CA TYR A 584 32.21 21.86 1.06
C TYR A 584 32.66 21.27 -0.28
N GLU A 585 31.93 20.27 -0.75
CA GLU A 585 32.15 19.61 -2.03
C GLU A 585 31.96 20.60 -3.20
N ASP A 586 30.99 21.50 -3.10
CA ASP A 586 30.88 22.62 -4.02
C ASP A 586 31.70 23.81 -3.53
N SER A 587 32.84 24.04 -4.19
CA SER A 587 33.80 25.09 -3.84
C SER A 587 33.24 26.53 -3.88
N ARG A 588 32.01 26.74 -4.38
CA ARG A 588 31.32 28.04 -4.30
C ARG A 588 30.79 28.32 -2.90
N ILE A 589 30.66 27.31 -2.05
CA ILE A 589 30.27 27.45 -0.65
C ILE A 589 31.54 27.50 0.20
N SER A 590 31.63 28.50 1.07
CA SER A 590 32.73 28.71 2.01
C SER A 590 32.21 29.38 3.28
N ARG A 591 33.08 29.53 4.27
CA ARG A 591 32.78 30.20 5.54
C ARG A 591 32.39 31.69 5.39
N ALA A 592 32.71 32.31 4.25
CA ALA A 592 32.48 33.72 4.01
C ALA A 592 31.63 34.01 2.75
N SER A 593 31.17 32.98 2.03
CA SER A 593 30.39 33.17 0.81
C SER A 593 28.91 33.40 1.14
N SER A 594 28.36 34.50 0.62
CA SER A 594 26.93 34.80 0.69
C SER A 594 26.21 34.31 -0.56
N HIS A 595 24.96 33.90 -0.39
CA HIS A 595 24.13 33.33 -1.44
C HIS A 595 22.72 33.91 -1.40
N TYR A 596 22.03 33.98 -2.54
CA TYR A 596 20.64 34.45 -2.57
C TYR A 596 19.68 33.35 -2.13
N TRP A 597 18.91 33.60 -1.07
CA TRP A 597 17.98 32.61 -0.49
C TRP A 597 16.65 32.48 -1.25
N ALA A 598 16.36 33.40 -2.15
CA ALA A 598 15.23 33.36 -3.08
C ALA A 598 15.61 34.10 -4.36
N ASP A 599 14.73 34.09 -5.35
CA ASP A 599 14.92 34.86 -6.59
C ASP A 599 14.99 36.37 -6.29
N PRO A 600 16.15 37.01 -6.47
CA PRO A 600 16.33 38.42 -6.09
C PRO A 600 15.84 39.39 -7.16
N ARG A 601 15.38 38.89 -8.32
CA ARG A 601 14.98 39.75 -9.44
C ARG A 601 13.61 40.34 -9.16
N ARG A 602 13.55 41.63 -8.85
CA ARG A 602 12.32 42.41 -8.73
C ARG A 602 12.03 43.09 -10.06
N LYS A 603 10.86 42.80 -10.63
CA LYS A 603 10.39 43.46 -11.86
C LYS A 603 9.56 44.67 -11.49
N SER A 604 9.97 45.86 -11.92
CA SER A 604 9.16 47.07 -11.87
C SER A 604 8.93 47.59 -13.29
N LYS A 605 7.85 48.34 -13.50
CA LYS A 605 7.62 49.06 -14.75
C LYS A 605 8.06 50.51 -14.57
N ASP A 606 8.95 50.95 -15.43
CA ASP A 606 9.28 52.36 -15.53
C ASP A 606 8.03 53.14 -15.99
N LYS A 607 7.56 54.07 -15.15
CA LYS A 607 6.31 54.80 -15.36
C LYS A 607 6.35 55.76 -16.56
N LYS A 608 7.54 56.14 -17.04
CA LYS A 608 7.71 57.11 -18.15
C LYS A 608 7.87 56.42 -19.50
N THR A 609 8.56 55.28 -19.53
CA THR A 609 8.93 54.57 -20.76
C THR A 609 8.16 53.26 -20.97
N GLY A 610 7.45 52.78 -19.94
CA GLY A 610 6.74 51.49 -19.95
C GLY A 610 7.66 50.27 -19.94
N LYS A 611 8.99 50.45 -19.94
CA LYS A 611 9.97 49.35 -19.94
C LYS A 611 9.98 48.63 -18.59
N THR A 612 10.13 47.30 -18.64
CA THR A 612 10.38 46.52 -17.42
C THR A 612 11.83 46.70 -17.00
N VAL A 613 12.03 47.25 -15.80
CA VAL A 613 13.32 47.33 -15.13
C VAL A 613 13.41 46.17 -14.14
N VAL A 614 14.51 45.43 -14.20
CA VAL A 614 14.81 44.36 -13.24
C VAL A 614 15.84 44.92 -12.26
N THR A 615 15.50 44.98 -10.98
CA THR A 615 16.43 45.29 -9.89
C THR A 615 16.76 44.02 -9.11
N ILE A 616 17.96 43.97 -8.54
CA ILE A 616 18.39 42.86 -7.69
C ILE A 616 18.20 43.26 -6.22
N ASP A 617 17.59 42.37 -5.47
CA ASP A 617 17.31 42.52 -4.04
C ASP A 617 18.42 41.84 -3.23
N ASP A 618 19.46 42.61 -2.90
CA ASP A 618 20.63 42.13 -2.18
C ASP A 618 20.34 41.79 -0.71
N ASP A 619 19.20 42.21 -0.16
CA ASP A 619 18.76 41.84 1.20
C ASP A 619 18.48 40.33 1.33
N LEU A 620 18.41 39.61 0.21
CA LEU A 620 18.27 38.15 0.17
C LEU A 620 19.61 37.40 0.26
N LEU A 621 20.75 38.11 0.28
CA LEU A 621 22.06 37.51 0.49
C LEU A 621 22.24 37.11 1.95
N SER A 622 22.56 35.83 2.18
CA SER A 622 22.92 35.33 3.50
C SER A 622 23.90 34.16 3.41
N LEU A 623 24.65 33.93 4.48
CA LEU A 623 25.61 32.84 4.58
C LEU A 623 24.88 31.48 4.66
N TRP A 624 25.48 30.46 4.08
CA TRP A 624 25.07 29.07 4.29
C TRP A 624 25.80 28.41 5.46
N TYR A 625 27.10 28.70 5.61
CA TYR A 625 27.91 28.18 6.71
C TYR A 625 27.29 28.56 8.08
N PRO A 626 27.24 27.63 9.06
CA PRO A 626 27.88 26.32 9.08
C PRO A 626 26.97 25.14 8.72
N PHE A 627 25.90 25.31 7.95
CA PHE A 627 24.95 24.21 7.69
C PHE A 627 25.60 23.03 6.93
N TYR A 628 24.97 21.86 7.00
CA TYR A 628 25.34 20.63 6.27
C TYR A 628 25.72 20.85 4.80
N ASP A 629 26.51 19.92 4.23
CA ASP A 629 26.82 19.94 2.80
C ASP A 629 25.58 19.60 1.97
N PRO A 630 25.15 20.47 1.02
CA PRO A 630 24.00 20.19 0.16
C PRO A 630 24.09 18.87 -0.62
N ASN A 631 25.28 18.31 -0.88
CA ASN A 631 25.46 17.02 -1.53
C ASN A 631 24.86 15.84 -0.75
N GLU A 632 24.63 15.98 0.55
CA GLU A 632 23.91 14.99 1.35
C GLU A 632 22.55 14.64 0.72
N ILE A 633 21.89 15.61 0.06
CA ILE A 633 20.58 15.41 -0.60
C ILE A 633 20.68 14.56 -1.88
N SER A 634 21.85 14.43 -2.50
CA SER A 634 22.04 13.55 -3.68
C SER A 634 22.70 12.22 -3.34
N ASP A 635 23.56 12.22 -2.32
CA ASP A 635 24.51 11.13 -2.07
C ASP A 635 23.92 10.10 -1.11
N ASN A 636 23.13 10.55 -0.13
CA ASN A 636 22.36 9.70 0.78
C ASN A 636 21.00 9.36 0.16
N SER A 637 20.67 8.07 0.08
CA SER A 637 19.44 7.60 -0.54
C SER A 637 18.21 8.11 0.21
N PHE A 638 18.18 8.00 1.54
CA PHE A 638 17.06 8.48 2.36
C PHE A 638 16.83 9.97 2.17
N SER A 639 17.87 10.80 2.31
CA SER A 639 17.79 12.26 2.09
C SER A 639 17.33 12.63 0.67
N ALA A 640 17.76 11.86 -0.34
CA ALA A 640 17.34 12.07 -1.73
C ALA A 640 15.84 11.85 -1.94
N VAL A 641 15.24 10.85 -1.29
CA VAL A 641 13.80 10.57 -1.43
C VAL A 641 12.94 11.35 -0.42
N ASP A 642 13.36 11.46 0.83
CA ASP A 642 12.62 12.12 1.91
C ASP A 642 12.45 13.62 1.64
N SER A 643 13.47 14.28 1.08
CA SER A 643 13.37 15.69 0.65
C SER A 643 12.28 15.92 -0.40
N ALA A 644 11.98 14.93 -1.25
CA ALA A 644 10.90 15.01 -2.23
C ALA A 644 9.52 14.90 -1.55
N GLY A 645 9.37 13.98 -0.60
CA GLY A 645 8.16 13.85 0.21
C GLY A 645 7.88 15.10 1.04
N PHE A 646 8.91 15.63 1.72
CA PHE A 646 8.87 16.92 2.41
C PHE A 646 8.43 18.06 1.48
N TYR A 647 9.02 18.18 0.28
CA TYR A 647 8.63 19.21 -0.66
C TYR A 647 7.15 19.09 -1.05
N TRP A 648 6.69 17.87 -1.29
CA TRP A 648 5.32 17.58 -1.72
C TRP A 648 4.26 18.00 -0.69
N ILE A 649 4.47 17.64 0.57
CA ILE A 649 3.55 17.94 1.67
C ILE A 649 3.66 19.39 2.18
N SER A 650 4.83 20.02 2.06
CA SER A 650 5.06 21.41 2.50
C SER A 650 4.67 22.47 1.47
N LYS A 651 4.45 22.09 0.21
CA LYS A 651 4.19 23.06 -0.88
C LYS A 651 2.89 23.84 -0.64
N HIS A 652 3.02 25.15 -0.45
CA HIS A 652 1.86 26.05 -0.35
C HIS A 652 1.26 26.36 -1.72
N HIS A 653 -0.07 26.23 -1.84
CA HIS A 653 -0.86 26.61 -3.01
C HIS A 653 -2.31 26.84 -2.64
N SER A 654 -2.99 27.76 -3.34
CA SER A 654 -4.42 28.02 -3.15
C SER A 654 -4.83 28.28 -1.69
N LYS A 655 -3.98 29.00 -0.92
CA LYS A 655 -4.13 29.26 0.53
C LYS A 655 -4.06 28.02 1.43
N SER A 656 -3.59 26.90 0.90
CA SER A 656 -3.42 25.61 1.57
C SER A 656 -2.00 25.08 1.35
N ILE A 657 -1.66 23.95 1.96
CA ILE A 657 -0.42 23.19 1.68
C ILE A 657 -0.77 21.80 1.15
N ASN A 658 0.24 21.02 0.77
CA ASN A 658 0.14 19.61 0.40
C ASN A 658 -0.42 19.38 -1.03
N ILE A 659 0.41 18.80 -1.90
CA ILE A 659 0.03 18.50 -3.29
C ILE A 659 -0.94 17.29 -3.37
N ASN A 660 -1.03 16.43 -2.35
CA ASN A 660 -2.01 15.32 -2.31
C ASN A 660 -3.45 15.81 -2.52
N ARG A 661 -3.78 17.03 -2.06
CA ARG A 661 -5.07 17.71 -2.32
C ARG A 661 -5.45 17.82 -3.80
N VAL A 662 -4.46 17.84 -4.68
CA VAL A 662 -4.65 17.87 -6.14
C VAL A 662 -4.81 16.45 -6.67
N SER A 663 -3.94 15.52 -6.25
CA SER A 663 -3.99 14.12 -6.68
C SER A 663 -5.28 13.40 -6.26
N ASP A 664 -5.84 13.73 -5.10
CA ASP A 664 -7.06 13.12 -4.58
C ASP A 664 -8.33 13.53 -5.34
N LYS A 665 -8.24 14.55 -6.20
CA LYS A 665 -9.30 14.91 -7.16
C LYS A 665 -9.29 14.02 -8.42
N GLY A 666 -8.40 13.03 -8.49
CA GLY A 666 -8.25 12.10 -9.60
C GLY A 666 -7.23 12.56 -10.66
N LEU A 667 -6.80 11.63 -11.51
CA LEU A 667 -5.69 11.83 -12.46
C LEU A 667 -6.17 12.16 -13.88
N ASN A 668 -6.81 13.32 -14.04
CA ASN A 668 -7.08 13.90 -15.35
C ASN A 668 -5.97 14.89 -15.77
N SER A 669 -6.05 15.40 -17.00
CA SER A 669 -5.03 16.30 -17.55
C SER A 669 -4.85 17.59 -16.74
N GLU A 670 -5.94 18.13 -16.19
CA GLU A 670 -5.92 19.34 -15.38
C GLU A 670 -5.17 19.11 -14.06
N ASN A 671 -5.52 18.06 -13.33
CA ASN A 671 -4.94 17.76 -12.02
C ASN A 671 -3.46 17.36 -12.13
N ILE A 672 -3.10 16.55 -13.12
CA ILE A 672 -1.68 16.22 -13.38
C ILE A 672 -0.91 17.47 -13.77
N GLY A 673 -1.50 18.30 -14.64
CA GLY A 673 -0.91 19.58 -15.04
C GLY A 673 -0.72 20.53 -13.86
N ARG A 674 -1.67 20.55 -12.92
CA ARG A 674 -1.59 21.33 -11.69
C ARG A 674 -0.46 20.83 -10.80
N CYS A 675 -0.27 19.52 -10.65
CA CYS A 675 0.89 18.96 -9.95
C CYS A 675 2.20 19.45 -10.59
N SER A 676 2.31 19.40 -11.93
CA SER A 676 3.49 19.90 -12.67
C SER A 676 3.77 21.39 -12.41
N VAL A 677 2.73 22.22 -12.31
CA VAL A 677 2.86 23.64 -11.96
C VAL A 677 3.37 23.82 -10.54
N LEU A 678 2.90 23.01 -9.60
CA LEU A 678 3.32 23.09 -8.19
C LEU A 678 4.76 22.59 -8.00
N VAL A 679 5.19 21.61 -8.79
CA VAL A 679 6.56 21.07 -8.73
C VAL A 679 7.56 22.05 -9.35
N ASN A 680 7.40 22.43 -10.62
CA ASN A 680 8.43 23.16 -11.38
C ASN A 680 7.86 24.33 -12.22
N GLY A 681 6.78 24.97 -11.76
CA GLY A 681 6.14 26.07 -12.50
C GLY A 681 5.38 25.65 -13.76
N GLY A 682 5.47 24.37 -14.14
CA GLY A 682 4.66 23.74 -15.18
C GLY A 682 5.24 23.81 -16.58
N ASP A 683 6.43 24.39 -16.77
CA ASP A 683 7.05 24.55 -18.09
C ASP A 683 7.82 23.32 -18.56
N TYR A 684 8.73 22.82 -17.73
CA TYR A 684 9.58 21.70 -18.10
C TYR A 684 8.89 20.33 -17.93
N GLY A 685 8.85 19.56 -19.01
CA GLY A 685 8.33 18.18 -19.04
C GLY A 685 6.82 18.05 -18.83
N TYR A 686 6.03 19.11 -19.08
CA TYR A 686 4.58 19.11 -18.80
C TYR A 686 3.85 17.94 -19.46
N PHE A 687 4.14 17.67 -20.74
CA PHE A 687 3.48 16.64 -21.54
C PHE A 687 3.96 15.25 -21.14
N GLU A 688 5.25 15.08 -20.87
CA GLU A 688 5.81 13.83 -20.39
C GLU A 688 5.24 13.43 -19.03
N ARG A 689 5.07 14.38 -18.09
CA ARG A 689 4.42 14.13 -16.79
C ARG A 689 3.00 13.60 -16.94
N GLN A 690 2.29 13.99 -18.01
CA GLN A 690 0.96 13.46 -18.34
C GLN A 690 1.04 11.98 -18.72
N ALA A 691 2.04 11.62 -19.53
CA ALA A 691 2.23 10.24 -19.95
C ALA A 691 2.67 9.35 -18.79
N TYR A 692 3.69 9.78 -18.04
CA TYR A 692 4.34 8.95 -17.02
C TYR A 692 3.41 8.72 -15.82
N THR A 693 2.65 9.75 -15.42
CA THR A 693 1.63 9.61 -14.38
C THR A 693 0.56 8.58 -14.77
N ARG A 694 0.07 8.60 -16.01
CA ARG A 694 -0.96 7.65 -16.49
C ARG A 694 -0.43 6.23 -16.61
N PHE A 695 0.80 6.08 -17.08
CA PHE A 695 1.50 4.79 -17.06
C PHE A 695 1.52 4.21 -15.64
N CYS A 696 2.05 4.96 -14.67
CA CYS A 696 2.13 4.51 -13.28
C CYS A 696 0.75 4.17 -12.72
N TYR A 697 -0.26 5.02 -12.98
CA TYR A 697 -1.62 4.81 -12.51
C TYR A 697 -2.23 3.50 -13.03
N TYR A 698 -2.06 3.20 -14.32
CA TYR A 698 -2.56 1.95 -14.91
C TYR A 698 -1.93 0.71 -14.28
N TYR A 699 -0.64 0.74 -13.96
CA TYR A 699 0.02 -0.39 -13.29
C TYR A 699 -0.29 -0.46 -11.81
N LEU A 700 -0.66 0.65 -11.16
CA LEU A 700 -1.07 0.72 -9.76
C LEU A 700 -2.57 0.44 -9.53
N ASN A 701 -3.39 0.40 -10.59
CA ASN A 701 -4.84 0.21 -10.49
C ASN A 701 -5.29 -1.15 -11.07
N ASP A 702 -6.59 -1.41 -10.99
CA ASP A 702 -7.23 -2.66 -11.44
C ASP A 702 -7.78 -2.60 -12.88
N GLU A 703 -7.49 -1.53 -13.64
CA GLU A 703 -7.96 -1.39 -15.02
C GLU A 703 -7.30 -2.42 -15.95
N ILE A 704 -8.08 -2.92 -16.91
CA ILE A 704 -7.65 -3.76 -18.01
C ILE A 704 -7.70 -2.96 -19.31
N ARG A 705 -6.72 -3.18 -20.19
CA ARG A 705 -6.65 -2.56 -21.52
C ARG A 705 -6.31 -3.63 -22.54
N ASP A 706 -6.97 -3.56 -23.70
CA ASP A 706 -6.68 -4.43 -24.85
C ASP A 706 -5.64 -3.81 -25.80
N VAL A 707 -5.36 -2.51 -25.65
CA VAL A 707 -4.41 -1.76 -26.47
C VAL A 707 -3.27 -1.24 -25.60
N TYR A 708 -2.03 -1.44 -26.05
CA TYR A 708 -0.82 -1.03 -25.34
C TYR A 708 -0.43 0.43 -25.60
N ILE A 709 -0.93 1.06 -26.66
CA ILE A 709 -0.60 2.45 -26.99
C ILE A 709 -1.85 3.31 -26.88
N GLU A 710 -1.78 4.36 -26.07
CA GLU A 710 -2.80 5.40 -25.96
C GLU A 710 -2.24 6.72 -26.47
N ARG A 711 -3.05 7.47 -27.23
CA ARG A 711 -2.72 8.83 -27.66
C ARG A 711 -3.77 9.78 -27.13
N LEU A 712 -3.34 10.82 -26.42
CA LEU A 712 -4.20 11.82 -25.80
C LEU A 712 -3.79 13.20 -26.27
N SER A 713 -4.76 14.00 -26.74
CA SER A 713 -4.51 15.41 -27.02
C SER A 713 -4.49 16.19 -25.70
N ILE A 714 -3.35 16.78 -25.38
CA ILE A 714 -3.12 17.54 -24.16
C ILE A 714 -2.92 19.01 -24.52
N SER A 715 -3.72 19.87 -23.90
CA SER A 715 -3.63 21.32 -24.07
C SER A 715 -2.85 21.97 -22.94
N LYS A 716 -1.91 22.86 -23.29
CA LYS A 716 -1.26 23.78 -22.36
C LYS A 716 -1.14 25.16 -23.01
N GLY A 717 -1.88 26.13 -22.48
CA GLY A 717 -1.97 27.46 -23.09
C GLY A 717 -2.56 27.35 -24.49
N ARG A 718 -1.83 27.83 -25.51
CA ARG A 718 -2.26 27.77 -26.92
C ARG A 718 -1.81 26.50 -27.65
N ASN A 719 -0.99 25.66 -27.01
CA ASN A 719 -0.46 24.44 -27.63
C ASN A 719 -1.39 23.26 -27.29
N SER A 720 -1.78 22.49 -28.30
CA SER A 720 -2.39 21.17 -28.14
C SER A 720 -1.47 20.15 -28.79
N ILE A 721 -1.05 19.14 -28.04
CA ILE A 721 -0.05 18.16 -28.46
C ILE A 721 -0.57 16.77 -28.16
N ASP A 722 -0.43 15.86 -29.12
CA ASP A 722 -0.79 14.46 -28.92
C ASP A 722 0.32 13.72 -28.18
N VAL A 723 0.06 13.44 -26.91
CA VAL A 723 0.95 12.72 -26.01
C VAL A 723 0.70 11.22 -26.16
N THR A 724 1.77 10.46 -26.37
CA THR A 724 1.71 9.00 -26.48
C THR A 724 2.10 8.35 -25.15
N ILE A 725 1.30 7.39 -24.71
CA ILE A 725 1.56 6.53 -23.56
C ILE A 725 1.71 5.11 -24.08
N ASP A 726 2.82 4.47 -23.76
CA ASP A 726 3.08 3.08 -24.12
C ASP A 726 3.05 2.21 -22.85
N TYR A 727 1.98 1.44 -22.70
CA TYR A 727 1.75 0.46 -21.65
C TYR A 727 2.39 -0.90 -21.97
N THR A 728 3.43 -0.95 -22.80
CA THR A 728 4.27 -2.14 -22.92
C THR A 728 4.83 -2.46 -21.54
N LYS A 729 4.53 -3.67 -21.07
CA LYS A 729 4.91 -4.17 -19.76
C LYS A 729 6.43 -4.15 -19.59
N GLN A 730 6.88 -3.61 -18.45
CA GLN A 730 8.26 -3.68 -18.01
C GLN A 730 8.40 -4.92 -17.12
N ARG A 731 9.03 -5.97 -17.63
CA ARG A 731 9.06 -7.31 -17.02
C ARG A 731 10.43 -7.94 -17.21
N GLU A 732 10.78 -8.83 -16.30
CA GLU A 732 11.89 -9.76 -16.46
C GLU A 732 11.62 -10.65 -17.68
N VAL A 733 12.66 -10.85 -18.51
CA VAL A 733 12.56 -11.57 -19.79
C VAL A 733 13.18 -12.94 -19.67
#